data_AF-A0A0B4DAK2-F1
#
_entry.id   AF-A0A0B4DAK2-F1
#
_cell.length_a   1.000
_cell.length_b   1.000
_cell.length_c   1.000
_cell.angle_alpha   90.00
_cell.angle_beta   90.00
_cell.angle_gamma   90.00
#
_symmetry.space_group_name_H-M   'P 1'
#
loop_
_entity.id
_entity.type
_entity.pdbx_description
1 polymer ?
#
loop_
_entity_poly.entity_id
_entity_poly.type
_entity_poly.pdbx_seq_one_letter_code
_entity_poly.pdbx_strand_id
1 'polypeptide(L)'
;MDIKRIYCLTLLLATCSLYRSQITEDSIRLTNEKYSKFYFSKPSAISPDNRWMVISDTNFYGLQRATLLDIKNKKTEELLFGSRYFFFSHNILVTQRTNHTIIRILEEQLEKTITGNFQYKPFVKEGKMIFYERKARQVVIVDNSLKEIASLENVEMVRFDEELPSVSFIIDKKIYSIDLKSMKKTKWGSADQVKWMGNLKSELITLQSMNGTYHIGRYAKNNVARSIPLDMPQRFYLDSLLLSSVELKNNRYLIIPLKKERLSKKEKNEIFYTHQNHNYKNPFSQMAVYDLKNEIWKRLPNVSDEFAQQQFIDNRETILYYDPSKDTLESFINARYEQSIELDFGGRKRKIDNVHALPENFYFDPISNTMIYYKDRRWRIESIMKNISREIPFERPEYFISEVYSGLSDRPSGKVYPTNLSSKYIITDEYDLFLVDVVHVTVKRLTFGREKEMVFSIPEPTGLGRTSDSHWDKEVNIKVDLSKKILLKALNKKDYSSQLCEYDVKKSELKIREETGNRIQDIYQVGNTIVYTMESYQKPLSVYTLQNGVSTLVYQSKGVDQQELVNLKKEIIRYEVNGKKYNAALLYPAHYKANTTYPLIFNIYERKSKDILMYQIPYLFDTQGFNIMHYVYQDYFVLLPDFDYEVENVGRSISKSVDAIVEKLTTNKNIDLNRMAGVRAFIWRV
;
A
#
# COMPACT_ATOMS: atom_id res chain seq x y z
N MET A 1 48.53 -22.48 47.12
CA MET A 1 48.00 -21.85 45.88
C MET A 1 49.08 -20.88 45.42
N ASP A 2 49.66 -21.12 44.25
CA ASP A 2 50.91 -20.48 43.78
C ASP A 2 50.74 -18.96 43.61
N ILE A 3 51.67 -18.15 44.17
CA ILE A 3 51.63 -16.68 44.12
C ILE A 3 51.57 -16.16 42.67
N LYS A 4 52.16 -16.89 41.72
CA LYS A 4 52.04 -16.59 40.29
C LYS A 4 50.60 -16.74 39.77
N ARG A 5 49.82 -17.71 40.26
CA ARG A 5 48.40 -17.87 39.88
C ARG A 5 47.53 -16.76 40.45
N ILE A 6 47.83 -16.26 41.65
CA ILE A 6 47.12 -15.13 42.24
C ILE A 6 47.40 -13.85 41.45
N TYR A 7 48.67 -13.59 41.09
CA TYR A 7 49.02 -12.45 40.24
C TYR A 7 48.40 -12.54 38.84
N CYS A 8 48.37 -13.73 38.22
CA CYS A 8 47.68 -13.92 36.94
C CYS A 8 46.17 -13.73 37.07
N LEU A 9 45.52 -14.20 38.15
CA LEU A 9 44.09 -13.99 38.38
C LEU A 9 43.76 -12.53 38.67
N THR A 10 44.58 -11.82 39.44
CA THR A 10 44.37 -10.39 39.72
C THR A 10 44.65 -9.53 38.50
N LEU A 11 45.63 -9.86 37.66
CA LEU A 11 45.79 -9.23 36.35
C LEU A 11 44.61 -9.53 35.41
N LEU A 12 44.11 -10.78 35.38
CA LEU A 12 42.92 -11.13 34.59
C LEU A 12 41.67 -10.40 35.08
N LEU A 13 41.46 -10.31 36.39
CA LEU A 13 40.30 -9.62 36.98
C LEU A 13 40.42 -8.09 36.84
N ALA A 14 41.63 -7.53 36.93
CA ALA A 14 41.88 -6.10 36.71
C ALA A 14 41.77 -5.72 35.22
N THR A 15 42.18 -6.59 34.30
CA THR A 15 41.94 -6.39 32.86
C THR A 15 40.46 -6.58 32.52
N CYS A 16 39.75 -7.53 33.12
CA CYS A 16 38.29 -7.68 32.95
C CYS A 16 37.48 -6.50 33.51
N SER A 17 37.96 -5.79 34.55
CA SER A 17 37.30 -4.60 35.08
C SER A 17 37.63 -3.33 34.27
N LEU A 18 38.81 -3.24 33.66
CA LEU A 18 39.20 -2.13 32.78
C LEU A 18 38.60 -2.22 31.37
N TYR A 19 38.13 -3.40 30.94
CA TYR A 19 37.43 -3.63 29.65
C TYR A 19 35.90 -3.68 29.76
N ARG A 20 35.31 -3.05 30.77
CA ARG A 20 33.85 -2.83 30.81
C ARG A 20 33.50 -1.50 30.15
N SER A 21 33.29 -1.50 28.84
CA SER A 21 32.37 -0.53 28.23
C SER A 21 30.94 -0.92 28.66
N GLN A 22 30.61 -0.74 29.93
CA GLN A 22 29.23 -0.93 30.36
C GLN A 22 28.39 0.20 29.79
N ILE A 23 27.36 -0.18 29.02
CA ILE A 23 26.30 0.74 28.63
C ILE A 23 25.66 1.24 29.92
N THR A 24 25.86 2.52 30.24
CA THR A 24 25.22 3.19 31.38
C THR A 24 23.94 3.87 30.94
N GLU A 25 23.03 4.12 31.88
CA GLU A 25 21.83 4.92 31.62
C GLU A 25 22.17 6.29 31.03
N ASP A 26 23.22 6.94 31.56
CA ASP A 26 23.71 8.23 31.03
C ASP A 26 24.18 8.11 29.57
N SER A 27 24.88 7.02 29.21
CA SER A 27 25.33 6.81 27.81
C SER A 27 24.16 6.62 26.84
N ILE A 28 23.10 5.94 27.29
CA ILE A 28 21.85 5.79 26.53
C ILE A 28 21.15 7.14 26.39
N ARG A 29 21.03 7.90 27.49
CA ARG A 29 20.39 9.22 27.49
C ARG A 29 21.08 10.18 26.53
N LEU A 30 22.40 10.34 26.63
CA LEU A 30 23.19 11.20 25.74
C LEU A 30 23.07 10.79 24.26
N THR A 31 23.05 9.49 23.99
CA THR A 31 22.88 8.98 22.63
C THR A 31 21.48 9.27 22.08
N ASN A 32 20.44 9.08 22.90
CA ASN A 32 19.07 9.41 22.53
C ASN A 32 18.89 10.92 22.32
N GLU A 33 19.50 11.78 23.14
CA GLU A 33 19.51 13.24 22.94
C GLU A 33 20.18 13.66 21.63
N LYS A 34 21.24 12.95 21.22
CA LYS A 34 21.88 13.15 19.91
C LYS A 34 20.96 12.69 18.78
N TYR A 35 20.36 11.52 18.91
CA TYR A 35 19.56 10.88 17.86
C TYR A 35 18.16 11.49 17.70
N SER A 36 17.61 12.12 18.75
CA SER A 36 16.31 12.80 18.72
C SER A 36 16.25 13.99 17.75
N LYS A 37 17.40 14.48 17.30
CA LYS A 37 17.53 15.55 16.30
C LYS A 37 17.36 15.05 14.87
N PHE A 38 17.55 13.76 14.61
CA PHE A 38 17.40 13.19 13.27
C PHE A 38 15.93 12.94 12.95
N TYR A 39 15.56 13.07 11.68
CA TYR A 39 14.17 12.87 11.25
C TYR A 39 14.08 12.39 9.79
N PHE A 40 13.00 11.67 9.50
CA PHE A 40 12.61 11.32 8.14
C PHE A 40 11.68 12.39 7.59
N SER A 41 11.88 12.77 6.33
CA SER A 41 10.95 13.62 5.59
C SER A 41 10.24 12.80 4.52
N LYS A 42 8.95 12.99 4.35
CA LYS A 42 8.18 12.37 3.25
C LYS A 42 7.18 13.34 2.64
N PRO A 43 6.91 13.26 1.32
CA PRO A 43 5.75 13.90 0.73
C PRO A 43 4.47 13.30 1.34
N SER A 44 3.63 14.15 1.94
CA SER A 44 2.36 13.75 2.55
C SER A 44 1.15 14.10 1.68
N ALA A 45 1.26 15.13 0.83
CA ALA A 45 0.26 15.50 -0.17
C ALA A 45 0.90 16.37 -1.26
N ILE A 46 0.32 16.38 -2.46
CA ILE A 46 0.68 17.30 -3.55
C ILE A 46 -0.59 17.83 -4.20
N SER A 47 -0.59 19.11 -4.60
CA SER A 47 -1.74 19.73 -5.27
C SER A 47 -1.93 19.15 -6.68
N PRO A 48 -3.16 19.11 -7.21
CA PRO A 48 -3.44 18.56 -8.55
C PRO A 48 -2.65 19.16 -9.71
N ASP A 49 -2.13 20.38 -9.56
CA ASP A 49 -1.30 21.09 -10.54
C ASP A 49 0.21 21.00 -10.26
N ASN A 50 0.60 20.22 -9.24
CA ASN A 50 1.98 20.08 -8.75
C ASN A 50 2.63 21.39 -8.25
N ARG A 51 1.86 22.43 -7.95
CA ARG A 51 2.42 23.70 -7.43
C ARG A 51 2.80 23.60 -5.95
N TRP A 52 2.01 22.90 -5.16
CA TRP A 52 2.15 22.84 -3.71
C TRP A 52 2.40 21.41 -3.26
N MET A 53 3.32 21.22 -2.34
CA MET A 53 3.57 19.92 -1.71
C MET A 53 3.65 20.07 -0.20
N VAL A 54 2.95 19.21 0.54
CA VAL A 54 3.13 19.10 1.99
C VAL A 54 4.18 18.04 2.25
N ILE A 55 5.22 18.41 3.00
CA ILE A 55 6.28 17.52 3.45
C ILE A 55 6.14 17.37 4.96
N SER A 56 6.15 16.13 5.47
CA SER A 56 6.09 15.85 6.90
C SER A 56 7.41 15.29 7.40
N ASP A 57 7.90 15.86 8.49
CA ASP A 57 9.06 15.39 9.23
C ASP A 57 8.61 14.60 10.47
N THR A 58 9.12 13.39 10.63
CA THR A 58 8.82 12.55 11.81
C THR A 58 10.04 11.77 12.29
N ASN A 59 10.07 11.40 13.59
CA ASN A 59 11.03 10.44 14.12
C ASN A 59 10.46 9.59 15.27
N PHE A 60 11.26 8.64 15.76
CA PHE A 60 10.88 7.75 16.86
C PHE A 60 10.87 8.43 18.24
N TYR A 61 11.34 9.67 18.34
CA TYR A 61 11.45 10.46 19.57
C TYR A 61 10.31 11.47 19.73
N GLY A 62 9.29 11.39 18.87
CA GLY A 62 8.09 12.24 18.96
C GLY A 62 8.16 13.54 18.16
N LEU A 63 9.23 13.79 17.39
CA LEU A 63 9.27 14.93 16.46
C LEU A 63 8.18 14.77 15.40
N GLN A 64 7.38 15.82 15.23
CA GLN A 64 6.32 15.90 14.23
C GLN A 64 6.24 17.33 13.72
N ARG A 65 6.64 17.56 12.46
CA ARG A 65 6.57 18.88 11.81
C ARG A 65 6.06 18.74 10.39
N ALA A 66 5.53 19.82 9.85
CA ALA A 66 5.12 19.85 8.47
C ALA A 66 5.52 21.15 7.80
N THR A 67 5.76 21.07 6.50
CA THR A 67 6.18 22.19 5.67
C THR A 67 5.37 22.18 4.39
N LEU A 68 4.84 23.33 4.01
CA LEU A 68 4.29 23.58 2.69
C LEU A 68 5.41 24.06 1.78
N LEU A 69 5.65 23.36 0.68
CA LEU A 69 6.57 23.74 -0.37
C LEU A 69 5.79 24.35 -1.54
N ASP A 70 6.09 25.60 -1.87
CA ASP A 70 5.80 26.23 -3.16
C ASP A 70 6.87 25.77 -4.17
N ILE A 71 6.54 24.77 -4.98
CA ILE A 71 7.45 24.17 -5.96
C ILE A 71 7.86 25.19 -7.02
N LYS A 72 6.94 26.08 -7.42
CA LYS A 72 7.18 27.07 -8.47
C LYS A 72 8.19 28.12 -8.00
N ASN A 73 7.99 28.65 -6.79
CA ASN A 73 8.81 29.73 -6.25
C ASN A 73 9.99 29.25 -5.38
N LYS A 74 10.10 27.93 -5.15
CA LYS A 74 11.11 27.29 -4.27
C LYS A 74 11.11 27.86 -2.86
N LYS A 75 9.91 28.14 -2.33
CA LYS A 75 9.72 28.70 -0.99
C LYS A 75 9.03 27.69 -0.10
N THR A 76 9.36 27.73 1.18
CA THR A 76 8.77 26.85 2.20
C THR A 76 8.10 27.67 3.29
N GLU A 77 6.98 27.19 3.77
CA GLU A 77 6.24 27.74 4.91
C GLU A 77 5.99 26.63 5.94
N GLU A 78 6.16 26.91 7.22
CA GLU A 78 5.83 25.94 8.26
C GLU A 78 4.31 25.75 8.38
N LEU A 79 3.89 24.50 8.53
CA LEU A 79 2.51 24.14 8.76
C LEU A 79 2.35 23.49 10.13
N LEU A 80 1.15 23.67 10.68
CA LEU A 80 0.67 22.85 11.77
C LEU A 80 0.65 21.37 11.34
N PHE A 81 1.30 20.51 12.13
CA PHE A 81 1.32 19.06 11.88
C PHE A 81 -0.08 18.43 11.90
N GLY A 82 -0.47 17.74 10.84
CA GLY A 82 -1.77 17.12 10.66
C GLY A 82 -1.65 15.60 10.63
N SER A 83 -2.69 14.92 11.10
CA SER A 83 -2.80 13.47 10.91
C SER A 83 -3.08 13.09 9.46
N ARG A 84 -3.66 14.02 8.68
CA ARG A 84 -3.89 13.87 7.24
C ARG A 84 -3.86 15.23 6.53
N TYR A 85 -3.30 15.24 5.33
CA TYR A 85 -3.31 16.37 4.41
C TYR A 85 -4.03 15.99 3.12
N PHE A 86 -4.78 16.92 2.56
CA PHE A 86 -5.50 16.72 1.31
C PHE A 86 -5.66 18.04 0.55
N PHE A 87 -5.36 18.04 -0.74
CA PHE A 87 -5.63 19.18 -1.61
C PHE A 87 -7.00 19.04 -2.24
N PHE A 88 -7.94 19.88 -1.80
CA PHE A 88 -9.29 19.90 -2.33
C PHE A 88 -9.37 20.51 -3.73
N SER A 89 -8.48 21.46 -4.01
CA SER A 89 -8.24 22.03 -5.34
C SER A 89 -6.74 22.30 -5.49
N HIS A 90 -6.34 22.91 -6.62
CA HIS A 90 -4.96 23.36 -6.82
C HIS A 90 -4.49 24.40 -5.78
N ASN A 91 -5.39 25.05 -5.04
CA ASN A 91 -5.07 26.14 -4.11
C ASN A 91 -5.67 25.97 -2.70
N ILE A 92 -6.38 24.86 -2.43
CA ILE A 92 -7.06 24.67 -1.14
C ILE A 92 -6.48 23.45 -0.44
N LEU A 93 -5.80 23.69 0.67
CA LEU A 93 -5.24 22.66 1.54
C LEU A 93 -6.17 22.39 2.72
N VAL A 94 -6.48 21.12 2.95
CA VAL A 94 -7.19 20.61 4.12
C VAL A 94 -6.19 19.88 5.03
N THR A 95 -6.11 20.32 6.28
CA THR A 95 -5.25 19.74 7.32
C THR A 95 -6.12 19.21 8.45
N GLN A 96 -6.18 17.89 8.60
CA GLN A 96 -6.94 17.23 9.67
C GLN A 96 -6.08 17.06 10.92
N ARG A 97 -6.63 17.42 12.09
CA ARG A 97 -5.98 17.29 13.40
C ARG A 97 -6.96 16.69 14.42
N THR A 98 -6.46 16.39 15.60
CA THR A 98 -7.30 16.05 16.75
C THR A 98 -8.15 17.26 17.13
N ASN A 99 -9.47 17.08 17.19
CA ASN A 99 -10.49 18.07 17.56
C ASN A 99 -10.65 19.29 16.64
N HIS A 100 -10.00 19.36 15.48
CA HIS A 100 -10.28 20.40 14.49
C HIS A 100 -9.75 20.03 13.10
N THR A 101 -10.34 20.63 12.07
CA THR A 101 -9.83 20.61 10.69
C THR A 101 -9.61 22.03 10.20
N ILE A 102 -8.44 22.26 9.60
CA ILE A 102 -8.04 23.57 9.07
C ILE A 102 -8.15 23.52 7.55
N ILE A 103 -8.79 24.51 6.94
CA ILE A 103 -8.91 24.65 5.49
C ILE A 103 -8.29 25.99 5.09
N ARG A 104 -7.29 25.97 4.22
CA ARG A 104 -6.55 27.17 3.82
C ARG A 104 -6.57 27.37 2.30
N ILE A 105 -6.92 28.57 1.85
CA ILE A 105 -6.66 29.06 0.48
C ILE A 105 -5.24 29.63 0.47
N LEU A 106 -4.32 28.95 -0.21
CA LEU A 106 -2.87 29.19 -0.04
C LEU A 106 -2.42 30.53 -0.62
N GLU A 107 -2.89 30.90 -1.81
CA GLU A 107 -2.51 32.18 -2.44
C GLU A 107 -3.04 33.41 -1.71
N GLU A 108 -4.23 33.31 -1.12
CA GLU A 108 -4.90 34.43 -0.42
C GLU A 108 -4.55 34.46 1.07
N GLN A 109 -3.89 33.42 1.59
CA GLN A 109 -3.62 33.22 3.01
C GLN A 109 -4.90 33.28 3.87
N LEU A 110 -6.03 32.90 3.28
CA LEU A 110 -7.32 32.82 3.96
C LEU A 110 -7.47 31.44 4.60
N GLU A 111 -7.86 31.39 5.86
CA GLU A 111 -8.02 30.16 6.61
C GLU A 111 -9.39 30.08 7.30
N LYS A 112 -9.97 28.88 7.32
CA LYS A 112 -11.15 28.52 8.11
C LYS A 112 -10.85 27.29 8.96
N THR A 113 -11.13 27.38 10.25
CA THR A 113 -11.03 26.26 11.19
C THR A 113 -12.42 25.73 11.52
N ILE A 114 -12.61 24.42 11.33
CA ILE A 114 -13.79 23.69 11.76
C ILE A 114 -13.43 22.94 13.04
N THR A 115 -13.94 23.41 14.18
CA THR A 115 -13.73 22.80 15.50
C THR A 115 -14.58 21.53 15.65
N GLY A 116 -14.00 20.46 16.16
CA GLY A 116 -14.62 19.14 16.34
C GLY A 116 -13.84 18.04 15.61
N ASN A 117 -14.15 16.78 15.89
CA ASN A 117 -13.54 15.63 15.23
C ASN A 117 -14.32 15.28 13.94
N PHE A 118 -14.57 16.28 13.12
CA PHE A 118 -15.26 16.11 11.86
C PHE A 118 -14.47 15.18 10.94
N GLN A 119 -15.14 14.14 10.46
CA GLN A 119 -14.70 13.42 9.27
C GLN A 119 -15.14 14.23 8.05
N TYR A 120 -14.35 14.19 6.97
CA TYR A 120 -14.70 14.90 5.75
C TYR A 120 -14.72 13.98 4.54
N LYS A 121 -15.61 14.29 3.59
CA LYS A 121 -15.68 13.65 2.27
C LYS A 121 -15.65 14.76 1.20
N PRO A 122 -14.60 14.79 0.35
CA PRO A 122 -14.49 15.80 -0.70
C PRO A 122 -15.23 15.37 -1.97
N PHE A 123 -15.96 16.30 -2.57
CA PHE A 123 -16.59 16.21 -3.88
C PHE A 123 -15.93 17.23 -4.80
N VAL A 124 -14.72 16.87 -5.27
CA VAL A 124 -13.81 17.77 -6.00
C VAL A 124 -14.46 18.29 -7.30
N LYS A 125 -15.19 17.44 -8.04
CA LYS A 125 -15.87 17.83 -9.29
C LYS A 125 -16.97 18.86 -9.07
N GLU A 126 -17.71 18.73 -7.97
CA GLU A 126 -18.79 19.64 -7.59
C GLU A 126 -18.31 20.87 -6.81
N GLY A 127 -17.03 20.90 -6.44
CA GLY A 127 -16.47 21.96 -5.60
C GLY A 127 -17.16 22.05 -4.23
N LYS A 128 -17.49 20.88 -3.63
CA LYS A 128 -18.04 20.78 -2.27
C LYS A 128 -17.18 19.91 -1.35
N MET A 129 -17.07 20.31 -0.09
CA MET A 129 -16.55 19.48 1.00
C MET A 129 -17.62 19.32 2.07
N ILE A 130 -17.85 18.08 2.48
CA ILE A 130 -18.81 17.79 3.54
C ILE A 130 -18.05 17.34 4.76
N PHE A 131 -18.30 18.02 5.86
CA PHE A 131 -17.80 17.69 7.18
C PHE A 131 -18.95 17.09 7.98
N TYR A 132 -18.72 15.95 8.62
CA TYR A 132 -19.71 15.32 9.50
C TYR A 132 -19.07 14.86 10.82
N GLU A 133 -19.76 15.13 11.93
CA GLU A 133 -19.36 14.66 13.24
C GLU A 133 -20.51 13.87 13.89
N ARG A 134 -20.33 12.54 13.96
CA ARG A 134 -21.38 11.62 14.43
C ARG A 134 -21.83 11.89 15.87
N LYS A 135 -20.91 12.28 16.76
CA LYS A 135 -21.23 12.55 18.18
C LYS A 135 -22.00 13.85 18.34
N ALA A 136 -21.59 14.89 17.62
CA ALA A 136 -22.27 16.19 17.59
C ALA A 136 -23.56 16.18 16.76
N ARG A 137 -23.80 15.13 15.95
CA ARG A 137 -24.94 15.02 15.02
C ARG A 137 -25.03 16.21 14.08
N GLN A 138 -23.87 16.69 13.62
CA GLN A 138 -23.76 17.86 12.77
C GLN A 138 -23.16 17.51 11.42
N VAL A 139 -23.69 18.14 10.37
CA VAL A 139 -23.13 18.11 9.01
C VAL A 139 -22.98 19.54 8.52
N VAL A 140 -21.78 19.88 8.05
CA VAL A 140 -21.47 21.19 7.47
C VAL A 140 -20.99 20.99 6.04
N ILE A 141 -21.56 21.74 5.10
CA ILE A 141 -21.15 21.74 3.70
C ILE A 141 -20.47 23.07 3.40
N VAL A 142 -19.25 22.99 2.90
CA VAL A 142 -18.40 24.12 2.54
C VAL A 142 -18.07 24.05 1.06
N ASP A 143 -18.09 25.18 0.36
CA ASP A 143 -17.67 25.26 -1.03
C ASP A 143 -16.16 25.55 -1.17
N ASN A 144 -15.68 25.67 -2.41
CA ASN A 144 -14.29 26.00 -2.72
C ASN A 144 -13.88 27.43 -2.33
N SER A 145 -14.81 28.32 -1.94
CA SER A 145 -14.52 29.66 -1.42
C SER A 145 -14.46 29.70 0.12
N LEU A 146 -14.46 28.54 0.77
CA LEU A 146 -14.61 28.37 2.24
C LEU A 146 -15.95 28.86 2.80
N LYS A 147 -16.90 29.22 1.93
CA LYS A 147 -18.24 29.63 2.34
C LYS A 147 -19.01 28.41 2.80
N GLU A 148 -19.61 28.53 3.98
CA GLU A 148 -20.59 27.57 4.44
C GLU A 148 -21.89 27.76 3.68
N ILE A 149 -22.29 26.74 2.93
CA ILE A 149 -23.49 26.78 2.09
C ILE A 149 -24.66 26.04 2.73
N ALA A 150 -24.38 25.13 3.68
CA ALA A 150 -25.39 24.47 4.48
C ALA A 150 -24.80 23.99 5.80
N SER A 151 -25.59 24.08 6.87
CA SER A 151 -25.32 23.46 8.16
C SER A 151 -26.58 22.75 8.63
N LEU A 152 -26.43 21.51 9.05
CA LEU A 152 -27.49 20.62 9.46
C LEU A 152 -27.18 20.14 10.88
N GLU A 153 -28.15 20.32 11.78
CA GLU A 153 -28.09 19.86 13.17
C GLU A 153 -29.05 18.69 13.38
N ASN A 154 -28.86 17.96 14.49
CA ASN A 154 -29.68 16.80 14.86
C ASN A 154 -29.72 15.71 13.77
N VAL A 155 -28.63 15.57 13.00
CA VAL A 155 -28.49 14.56 11.96
C VAL A 155 -28.31 13.19 12.59
N GLU A 156 -29.34 12.34 12.50
CA GLU A 156 -29.35 10.99 13.05
C GLU A 156 -28.49 10.02 12.23
N MET A 157 -28.48 10.22 10.91
CA MET A 157 -27.72 9.43 9.95
C MET A 157 -27.39 10.29 8.73
N VAL A 158 -26.20 10.10 8.16
CA VAL A 158 -25.77 10.72 6.91
C VAL A 158 -25.09 9.69 6.01
N ARG A 159 -25.32 9.81 4.70
CA ARG A 159 -24.68 9.01 3.65
C ARG A 159 -24.31 9.89 2.46
N PHE A 160 -23.20 9.53 1.83
CA PHE A 160 -22.63 10.22 0.68
C PHE A 160 -22.63 9.25 -0.49
N ASP A 161 -22.98 9.75 -1.67
CA ASP A 161 -22.98 8.98 -2.91
C ASP A 161 -22.13 9.74 -3.94
N GLU A 162 -21.05 9.12 -4.43
CA GLU A 162 -20.16 9.72 -5.42
C GLU A 162 -20.68 9.56 -6.86
N GLU A 163 -21.43 8.50 -7.15
CA GLU A 163 -22.02 8.29 -8.49
C GLU A 163 -23.15 9.28 -8.74
N LEU A 164 -23.94 9.53 -7.69
CA LEU A 164 -24.99 10.53 -7.62
C LEU A 164 -24.58 11.58 -6.59
N PRO A 165 -23.79 12.61 -6.97
CA PRO A 165 -23.12 13.52 -6.04
C PRO A 165 -24.13 14.23 -5.13
N SER A 166 -24.40 13.60 -4.00
CA SER A 166 -25.51 13.94 -3.11
C SER A 166 -25.24 13.50 -1.68
N VAL A 167 -25.93 14.16 -0.76
CA VAL A 167 -25.89 13.86 0.66
C VAL A 167 -27.29 13.50 1.11
N SER A 168 -27.49 12.26 1.54
CA SER A 168 -28.75 11.82 2.14
C SER A 168 -28.63 11.78 3.65
N PHE A 169 -29.66 12.24 4.35
CA PHE A 169 -29.63 12.35 5.80
C PHE A 169 -31.02 12.23 6.42
N ILE A 170 -31.04 11.92 7.72
CA ILE A 170 -32.26 11.80 8.52
C ILE A 170 -32.22 12.79 9.68
N ILE A 171 -33.32 13.54 9.86
CA ILE A 171 -33.58 14.41 11.01
C ILE A 171 -35.03 14.21 11.42
N ASP A 172 -35.29 13.95 12.70
CA ASP A 172 -36.62 13.71 13.26
C ASP A 172 -37.41 12.65 12.47
N LYS A 173 -36.75 11.52 12.19
CA LYS A 173 -37.30 10.41 11.36
C LYS A 173 -37.66 10.79 9.92
N LYS A 174 -37.38 12.01 9.46
CA LYS A 174 -37.65 12.45 8.08
C LYS A 174 -36.39 12.30 7.24
N ILE A 175 -36.53 11.70 6.07
CA ILE A 175 -35.44 11.48 5.13
C ILE A 175 -35.36 12.66 4.16
N TYR A 176 -34.16 13.18 3.98
CA TYR A 176 -33.84 14.22 3.03
C TYR A 176 -32.64 13.83 2.18
N SER A 177 -32.51 14.48 1.03
CA SER A 177 -31.24 14.55 0.31
C SER A 177 -30.95 15.97 -0.18
N ILE A 178 -29.67 16.29 -0.32
CA ILE A 178 -29.18 17.49 -1.00
C ILE A 178 -28.39 17.03 -2.23
N ASP A 179 -28.79 17.50 -3.40
CA ASP A 179 -28.00 17.37 -4.63
C ASP A 179 -26.84 18.38 -4.59
N LEU A 180 -25.59 17.93 -4.69
CA LEU A 180 -24.42 18.79 -4.47
C LEU A 180 -24.11 19.74 -5.64
N LYS A 181 -24.75 19.54 -6.80
CA LYS A 181 -24.61 20.41 -7.98
C LYS A 181 -25.55 21.60 -7.90
N SER A 182 -26.82 21.33 -7.64
CA SER A 182 -27.89 22.33 -7.57
C SER A 182 -28.12 22.89 -6.17
N MET A 183 -27.58 22.23 -5.14
CA MET A 183 -27.87 22.46 -3.72
C MET A 183 -29.36 22.33 -3.34
N LYS A 184 -30.16 21.70 -4.20
CA LYS A 184 -31.58 21.50 -3.95
C LYS A 184 -31.80 20.44 -2.87
N LYS A 185 -32.36 20.85 -1.73
CA LYS A 185 -32.85 19.94 -0.68
C LYS A 185 -34.19 19.33 -1.10
N THR A 186 -34.28 18.01 -1.06
CA THR A 186 -35.50 17.24 -1.36
C THR A 186 -35.89 16.41 -0.13
N LYS A 187 -37.17 16.43 0.25
CA LYS A 187 -37.74 15.53 1.26
C LYS A 187 -38.24 14.26 0.56
N TRP A 188 -37.85 13.09 1.04
CA TRP A 188 -38.21 11.80 0.45
C TRP A 188 -39.34 11.10 1.21
N GLY A 189 -39.44 11.33 2.52
CA GLY A 189 -40.49 10.72 3.34
C GLY A 189 -40.10 10.68 4.80
N SER A 190 -40.71 9.74 5.52
CA SER A 190 -40.35 9.43 6.91
C SER A 190 -40.08 7.93 7.07
N ALA A 191 -39.16 7.59 7.96
CA ALA A 191 -38.77 6.23 8.28
C ALA A 191 -38.37 6.14 9.76
N ASP A 192 -38.73 5.04 10.42
CA ASP A 192 -38.26 4.75 11.76
C ASP A 192 -37.20 3.65 11.74
N GLN A 193 -36.32 3.63 12.74
CA GLN A 193 -35.31 2.58 12.94
C GLN A 193 -34.43 2.28 11.70
N VAL A 194 -34.10 3.30 10.91
CA VAL A 194 -33.20 3.16 9.75
C VAL A 194 -31.81 2.76 10.22
N LYS A 195 -31.29 1.69 9.63
CA LYS A 195 -29.95 1.12 9.89
C LYS A 195 -28.96 1.42 8.77
N TRP A 196 -29.46 1.63 7.55
CA TRP A 196 -28.67 2.03 6.39
C TRP A 196 -29.54 2.78 5.37
N MET A 197 -28.95 3.65 4.54
CA MET A 197 -29.61 4.30 3.40
C MET A 197 -28.66 4.42 2.20
N GLY A 198 -29.24 4.53 1.00
CA GLY A 198 -28.51 4.81 -0.24
C GLY A 198 -29.43 5.36 -1.33
N ASN A 199 -28.85 6.04 -2.31
CA ASN A 199 -29.60 6.68 -3.38
C ASN A 199 -29.53 5.86 -4.67
N LEU A 200 -30.67 5.77 -5.36
CA LEU A 200 -30.75 5.42 -6.76
C LEU A 200 -31.11 6.69 -7.55
N LYS A 201 -30.99 6.63 -8.87
CA LYS A 201 -31.32 7.74 -9.77
C LYS A 201 -32.76 8.27 -9.60
N SER A 202 -33.70 7.39 -9.28
CA SER A 202 -35.14 7.72 -9.20
C SER A 202 -35.75 7.53 -7.80
N GLU A 203 -35.06 6.85 -6.89
CA GLU A 203 -35.60 6.44 -5.59
C GLU A 203 -34.51 6.55 -4.51
N LEU A 204 -34.93 6.69 -3.26
CA LEU A 204 -34.07 6.51 -2.10
C LEU A 204 -34.42 5.18 -1.42
N ILE A 205 -33.39 4.41 -1.08
CA ILE A 205 -33.51 3.09 -0.47
C ILE A 205 -33.03 3.18 0.97
N THR A 206 -33.78 2.55 1.88
CA THR A 206 -33.40 2.39 3.29
C THR A 206 -33.50 0.96 3.72
N LEU A 207 -32.70 0.57 4.70
CA LEU A 207 -32.81 -0.68 5.42
C LEU A 207 -33.25 -0.37 6.85
N GLN A 208 -34.44 -0.83 7.22
CA GLN A 208 -35.12 -0.54 8.49
C GLN A 208 -35.21 -1.80 9.33
N SER A 209 -35.18 -1.66 10.65
CA SER A 209 -35.37 -2.79 11.59
C SER A 209 -36.68 -2.60 12.35
N MET A 210 -37.68 -3.44 12.07
CA MET A 210 -39.02 -3.37 12.66
C MET A 210 -39.37 -4.72 13.30
N ASN A 211 -39.63 -4.73 14.61
CA ASN A 211 -40.04 -5.93 15.37
C ASN A 211 -39.12 -7.14 15.18
N GLY A 212 -37.80 -6.92 15.08
CA GLY A 212 -36.80 -7.98 14.88
C GLY A 212 -36.64 -8.45 13.42
N THR A 213 -37.40 -7.88 12.48
CA THR A 213 -37.28 -8.14 11.03
C THR A 213 -36.69 -6.93 10.31
N TYR A 214 -36.00 -7.17 9.20
CA TYR A 214 -35.50 -6.09 8.34
C TYR A 214 -36.47 -5.80 7.22
N HIS A 215 -36.57 -4.53 6.82
CA HIS A 215 -37.44 -4.08 5.72
C HIS A 215 -36.65 -3.15 4.80
N ILE A 216 -36.90 -3.24 3.50
CA ILE A 216 -36.45 -2.27 2.51
C ILE A 216 -37.52 -1.19 2.38
N GLY A 217 -37.21 0.02 2.86
CA GLY A 217 -38.03 1.19 2.60
C GLY A 217 -37.64 1.83 1.27
N ARG A 218 -38.59 1.94 0.34
CA ARG A 218 -38.43 2.58 -0.97
C ARG A 218 -39.19 3.90 -1.00
N TYR A 219 -38.49 4.97 -1.34
CA TYR A 219 -39.03 6.33 -1.39
C TYR A 219 -38.85 6.88 -2.80
N ALA A 220 -39.94 6.99 -3.54
CA ALA A 220 -39.92 7.61 -4.87
C ALA A 220 -40.17 9.12 -4.75
N LYS A 221 -39.62 9.88 -5.71
CA LYS A 221 -39.84 11.32 -5.80
C LYS A 221 -41.32 11.57 -6.10
N ASN A 222 -42.04 12.25 -5.21
CA ASN A 222 -43.47 12.56 -5.32
C ASN A 222 -44.42 11.34 -5.26
N ASN A 223 -44.00 10.20 -4.72
CA ASN A 223 -44.84 9.00 -4.59
C ASN A 223 -44.89 8.48 -3.12
N VAL A 224 -45.75 7.50 -2.85
CA VAL A 224 -45.91 6.89 -1.53
C VAL A 224 -44.74 5.95 -1.22
N ALA A 225 -44.23 6.03 0.01
CA ALA A 225 -43.20 5.13 0.51
C ALA A 225 -43.74 3.69 0.59
N ARG A 226 -42.95 2.72 0.12
CA ARG A 226 -43.26 1.30 0.27
C ARG A 226 -42.27 0.65 1.21
N SER A 227 -42.74 -0.25 2.06
CA SER A 227 -41.90 -1.08 2.92
C SER A 227 -42.01 -2.52 2.43
N ILE A 228 -40.88 -3.12 2.09
CA ILE A 228 -40.81 -4.50 1.61
C ILE A 228 -40.12 -5.32 2.71
N PRO A 229 -40.78 -6.33 3.29
CA PRO A 229 -40.12 -7.21 4.25
C PRO A 229 -38.96 -7.94 3.60
N LEU A 230 -37.83 -8.04 4.32
CA LEU A 230 -36.70 -8.87 3.92
C LEU A 230 -36.76 -10.20 4.68
N ASP A 231 -37.19 -11.24 3.98
CA ASP A 231 -37.10 -12.60 4.47
C ASP A 231 -35.64 -13.03 4.45
N MET A 232 -35.07 -13.22 5.64
CA MET A 232 -33.70 -13.70 5.79
C MET A 232 -33.61 -15.20 5.51
N PRO A 233 -32.55 -15.67 4.83
CA PRO A 233 -32.35 -17.10 4.64
C PRO A 233 -32.20 -17.82 5.98
N GLN A 234 -32.61 -19.08 6.04
CA GLN A 234 -32.58 -19.88 7.26
C GLN A 234 -31.16 -19.90 7.86
N ARG A 235 -31.05 -19.62 9.17
CA ARG A 235 -29.78 -19.55 9.93
C ARG A 235 -28.83 -18.42 9.53
N PHE A 236 -29.30 -17.43 8.80
CA PHE A 236 -28.53 -16.24 8.48
C PHE A 236 -29.21 -15.00 9.04
N TYR A 237 -28.39 -14.06 9.47
CA TYR A 237 -28.84 -12.77 9.98
C TYR A 237 -27.92 -11.65 9.51
N LEU A 238 -28.45 -10.42 9.49
CA LEU A 238 -27.65 -9.23 9.25
C LEU A 238 -27.06 -8.73 10.57
N ASP A 239 -25.74 -8.86 10.70
CA ASP A 239 -24.98 -8.36 11.85
C ASP A 239 -24.90 -6.83 11.79
N SER A 240 -25.21 -6.14 12.88
CA SER A 240 -25.22 -4.68 12.94
C SER A 240 -23.85 -4.05 12.68
N LEU A 241 -22.77 -4.79 12.96
CA LEU A 241 -21.40 -4.35 12.67
C LEU A 241 -21.06 -4.36 11.18
N LEU A 242 -21.84 -5.08 10.36
CA LEU A 242 -21.63 -5.21 8.91
C LEU A 242 -22.48 -4.23 8.10
N LEU A 243 -23.31 -3.40 8.74
CA LEU A 243 -24.15 -2.41 8.06
C LEU A 243 -23.34 -1.37 7.26
N SER A 244 -22.06 -1.15 7.59
CA SER A 244 -21.18 -0.28 6.81
C SER A 244 -20.81 -0.88 5.44
N SER A 245 -20.94 -2.19 5.27
CA SER A 245 -20.57 -2.93 4.06
C SER A 245 -21.77 -3.20 3.14
N VAL A 246 -22.95 -2.66 3.48
CA VAL A 246 -24.11 -2.64 2.58
C VAL A 246 -23.88 -1.56 1.52
N GLU A 247 -24.09 -1.91 0.25
CA GLU A 247 -23.87 -1.01 -0.88
C GLU A 247 -24.91 -1.21 -1.99
N LEU A 248 -25.08 -0.19 -2.83
CA LEU A 248 -25.85 -0.29 -4.08
C LEU A 248 -24.90 -0.52 -5.23
N LYS A 249 -25.30 -1.38 -6.17
CA LYS A 249 -24.53 -1.66 -7.38
C LYS A 249 -25.43 -1.57 -8.62
N ASN A 250 -24.87 -1.03 -9.71
CA ASN A 250 -25.52 -0.91 -11.02
C ASN A 250 -26.89 -0.21 -10.97
N ASN A 251 -27.09 0.72 -10.03
CA ASN A 251 -28.37 1.43 -9.82
C ASN A 251 -29.59 0.48 -9.75
N ARG A 252 -29.43 -0.72 -9.18
CA ARG A 252 -30.48 -1.76 -9.14
C ARG A 252 -30.35 -2.76 -8.00
N TYR A 253 -29.12 -3.17 -7.66
CA TYR A 253 -28.92 -4.26 -6.72
C TYR A 253 -28.46 -3.73 -5.38
N LEU A 254 -29.01 -4.30 -4.31
CA LEU A 254 -28.60 -4.04 -2.93
C LEU A 254 -27.75 -5.23 -2.46
N ILE A 255 -26.48 -4.96 -2.14
CA ILE A 255 -25.54 -5.97 -1.65
C ILE A 255 -25.61 -5.96 -0.12
N ILE A 256 -25.92 -7.10 0.49
CA ILE A 256 -26.15 -7.23 1.94
C ILE A 256 -25.21 -8.30 2.51
N PRO A 257 -24.32 -7.96 3.46
CA PRO A 257 -23.52 -8.95 4.19
C PRO A 257 -24.38 -9.72 5.18
N LEU A 258 -24.49 -11.03 5.02
CA LEU A 258 -25.20 -11.91 5.95
C LEU A 258 -24.21 -12.77 6.73
N LYS A 259 -24.49 -13.05 8.00
CA LYS A 259 -23.67 -13.90 8.85
C LYS A 259 -24.46 -15.13 9.27
N LYS A 260 -23.78 -16.27 9.29
CA LYS A 260 -24.38 -17.53 9.73
C LYS A 260 -24.46 -17.57 11.25
N GLU A 261 -25.59 -18.06 11.76
CA GLU A 261 -25.80 -18.32 13.18
C GLU A 261 -24.84 -19.40 13.70
N ARG A 262 -24.30 -19.20 14.90
CA ARG A 262 -23.42 -20.17 15.55
C ARG A 262 -24.21 -21.37 16.05
N LEU A 263 -23.67 -22.57 15.84
CA LEU A 263 -24.14 -23.77 16.55
C LEU A 263 -23.89 -23.63 18.05
N SER A 264 -24.83 -24.11 18.86
CA SER A 264 -24.74 -24.07 20.32
C SER A 264 -23.60 -24.96 20.82
N LYS A 265 -23.02 -24.66 21.99
CA LYS A 265 -21.94 -25.47 22.61
C LYS A 265 -22.35 -26.95 22.81
N LYS A 266 -23.65 -27.23 22.95
CA LYS A 266 -24.22 -28.57 23.19
C LYS A 266 -24.25 -29.45 21.93
N GLU A 267 -24.16 -28.84 20.75
CA GLU A 267 -24.10 -29.54 19.45
C GLU A 267 -22.65 -29.79 18.99
N LYS A 268 -21.66 -29.22 19.70
CA LYS A 268 -20.23 -29.45 19.47
C LYS A 268 -19.70 -30.53 20.41
N ASN A 269 -20.15 -31.77 20.24
CA ASN A 269 -19.62 -32.92 21.00
C ASN A 269 -18.35 -33.53 20.38
N GLU A 270 -17.69 -32.83 19.46
CA GLU A 270 -16.39 -33.24 18.95
C GLU A 270 -15.30 -32.37 19.57
N ILE A 271 -14.39 -33.02 20.29
CA ILE A 271 -13.09 -32.43 20.65
C ILE A 271 -12.31 -32.33 19.34
N PHE A 272 -12.32 -31.13 18.74
CA PHE A 272 -11.45 -30.81 17.63
C PHE A 272 -10.00 -30.71 18.14
N TYR A 273 -9.29 -31.83 18.24
CA TYR A 273 -7.83 -31.83 18.06
C TYR A 273 -7.57 -31.63 16.56
N THR A 274 -7.83 -30.44 16.01
CA THR A 274 -7.77 -30.28 14.56
C THR A 274 -6.76 -29.26 14.14
N HIS A 275 -5.85 -29.71 13.28
CA HIS A 275 -5.58 -29.27 11.92
C HIS A 275 -6.33 -28.06 11.28
N GLN A 276 -7.27 -27.39 11.96
CA GLN A 276 -8.03 -26.25 11.46
C GLN A 276 -7.49 -24.96 12.07
N ASN A 277 -7.09 -24.02 11.22
CA ASN A 277 -6.50 -22.74 11.62
C ASN A 277 -7.43 -22.00 12.62
N HIS A 278 -6.85 -21.42 13.69
CA HIS A 278 -7.60 -20.67 14.70
C HIS A 278 -8.42 -19.51 14.12
N ASN A 279 -8.11 -19.08 12.90
CA ASN A 279 -8.83 -18.05 12.15
C ASN A 279 -10.27 -18.48 11.79
N TYR A 280 -10.58 -19.77 11.70
CA TYR A 280 -11.90 -20.29 11.31
C TYR A 280 -12.81 -20.62 12.51
N LYS A 281 -12.64 -19.90 13.63
CA LYS A 281 -13.56 -20.01 14.79
C LYS A 281 -14.88 -19.28 14.59
N ASN A 282 -14.93 -18.33 13.66
CA ASN A 282 -16.07 -17.46 13.40
C ASN A 282 -16.44 -17.49 11.91
N PRO A 283 -17.72 -17.70 11.56
CA PRO A 283 -18.19 -17.57 10.20
C PRO A 283 -17.82 -16.22 9.59
N PHE A 284 -17.40 -16.22 8.32
CA PHE A 284 -17.22 -15.00 7.55
C PHE A 284 -18.58 -14.45 7.10
N SER A 285 -18.62 -13.14 6.85
CA SER A 285 -19.78 -12.51 6.23
C SER A 285 -19.92 -12.99 4.79
N GLN A 286 -21.14 -13.36 4.41
CA GLN A 286 -21.47 -13.89 3.11
C GLN A 286 -22.27 -12.88 2.30
N MET A 287 -21.92 -12.71 1.03
CA MET A 287 -22.56 -11.73 0.14
C MET A 287 -23.97 -12.18 -0.28
N ALA A 288 -25.02 -11.46 0.11
CA ALA A 288 -26.35 -11.60 -0.48
C ALA A 288 -26.63 -10.46 -1.46
N VAL A 289 -27.38 -10.73 -2.53
CA VAL A 289 -27.71 -9.75 -3.56
C VAL A 289 -29.22 -9.70 -3.74
N TYR A 290 -29.81 -8.54 -3.47
CA TYR A 290 -31.24 -8.30 -3.64
C TYR A 290 -31.49 -7.47 -4.90
N ASP A 291 -32.36 -7.94 -5.79
CA ASP A 291 -32.77 -7.22 -7.00
C ASP A 291 -33.95 -6.30 -6.66
N LEU A 292 -33.68 -5.01 -6.51
CA LEU A 292 -34.70 -4.02 -6.13
C LEU A 292 -35.77 -3.84 -7.22
N LYS A 293 -35.47 -4.16 -8.49
CA LYS A 293 -36.46 -4.03 -9.57
C LYS A 293 -37.50 -5.13 -9.50
N ASN A 294 -37.05 -6.36 -9.29
CA ASN A 294 -37.92 -7.54 -9.28
C ASN A 294 -38.38 -7.93 -7.86
N GLU A 295 -37.82 -7.28 -6.83
CA GLU A 295 -38.13 -7.52 -5.41
C GLU A 295 -37.91 -8.96 -4.98
N ILE A 296 -36.77 -9.52 -5.42
CA ILE A 296 -36.36 -10.90 -5.11
C ILE A 296 -34.89 -10.94 -4.71
N TRP A 297 -34.54 -11.94 -3.90
CA TRP A 297 -33.14 -12.31 -3.73
C TRP A 297 -32.59 -12.88 -5.03
N LYS A 298 -31.66 -12.15 -5.66
CA LYS A 298 -30.92 -12.61 -6.83
C LYS A 298 -29.86 -13.65 -6.46
N ARG A 299 -29.23 -13.47 -5.29
CA ARG A 299 -28.21 -14.36 -4.72
C ARG A 299 -28.40 -14.46 -3.21
N LEU A 300 -28.36 -15.68 -2.68
CA LEU A 300 -28.30 -15.97 -1.25
C LEU A 300 -27.10 -16.86 -0.94
N PRO A 301 -26.51 -16.76 0.26
CA PRO A 301 -25.47 -17.67 0.70
C PRO A 301 -26.03 -19.06 0.99
N ASN A 302 -25.22 -20.10 0.76
CA ASN A 302 -25.55 -21.47 1.15
C ASN A 302 -25.10 -21.74 2.59
N VAL A 303 -25.74 -22.71 3.25
CA VAL A 303 -25.36 -23.14 4.61
C VAL A 303 -23.91 -23.63 4.68
N SER A 304 -23.37 -24.16 3.58
CA SER A 304 -21.97 -24.60 3.45
C SER A 304 -20.97 -23.46 3.31
N ASP A 305 -21.40 -22.22 3.07
CA ASP A 305 -20.52 -21.08 2.76
C ASP A 305 -19.91 -20.45 4.04
N GLU A 306 -19.94 -21.12 5.19
CA GLU A 306 -19.61 -20.55 6.50
C GLU A 306 -18.27 -19.79 6.55
N PHE A 307 -17.27 -20.30 5.84
CA PHE A 307 -15.94 -19.70 5.76
C PHE A 307 -15.55 -19.33 4.32
N ALA A 308 -16.50 -19.38 3.39
CA ALA A 308 -16.24 -18.97 2.02
C ALA A 308 -15.98 -17.45 1.97
N GLN A 309 -15.06 -17.05 1.08
CA GLN A 309 -14.80 -15.67 0.73
C GLN A 309 -15.40 -15.36 -0.63
N GLN A 310 -15.88 -14.12 -0.77
CA GLN A 310 -16.40 -13.59 -2.02
C GLN A 310 -15.84 -12.20 -2.29
N GLN A 311 -15.49 -11.93 -3.54
CA GLN A 311 -15.11 -10.59 -3.97
C GLN A 311 -15.61 -10.32 -5.39
N PHE A 312 -16.03 -9.09 -5.65
CA PHE A 312 -16.24 -8.62 -7.02
C PHE A 312 -14.90 -8.43 -7.70
N ILE A 313 -14.75 -9.05 -8.87
CA ILE A 313 -13.53 -8.95 -9.68
C ILE A 313 -13.69 -8.04 -10.89
N ASP A 314 -14.88 -7.45 -11.04
CA ASP A 314 -15.21 -6.41 -12.01
C ASP A 314 -16.39 -5.55 -11.49
N ASN A 315 -16.88 -4.63 -12.34
CA ASN A 315 -18.09 -3.86 -12.08
C ASN A 315 -19.37 -4.45 -12.75
N ARG A 316 -19.29 -5.64 -13.35
CA ARG A 316 -20.32 -6.28 -14.20
C ARG A 316 -20.93 -7.54 -13.58
N GLU A 317 -21.03 -7.59 -12.25
CA GLU A 317 -21.75 -8.63 -11.50
C GLU A 317 -20.98 -9.95 -11.32
N THR A 318 -19.67 -9.95 -11.58
CA THR A 318 -18.84 -11.15 -11.49
C THR A 318 -18.20 -11.31 -10.10
N ILE A 319 -18.41 -12.47 -9.48
CA ILE A 319 -17.93 -12.78 -8.13
C ILE A 319 -16.89 -13.90 -8.21
N LEU A 320 -15.73 -13.70 -7.61
CA LEU A 320 -14.81 -14.78 -7.27
C LEU A 320 -15.23 -15.41 -5.94
N TYR A 321 -15.28 -16.73 -5.89
CA TYR A 321 -15.67 -17.52 -4.72
C TYR A 321 -14.63 -18.60 -4.43
N TYR A 322 -14.19 -18.70 -3.18
CA TYR A 322 -13.34 -19.79 -2.68
C TYR A 322 -13.54 -20.00 -1.18
N ASP A 323 -13.19 -21.19 -0.66
CA ASP A 323 -13.36 -21.52 0.76
C ASP A 323 -12.03 -21.97 1.38
N PRO A 324 -11.34 -21.08 2.11
CA PRO A 324 -10.04 -21.38 2.71
C PRO A 324 -10.13 -22.36 3.91
N SER A 325 -11.32 -22.67 4.43
CA SER A 325 -11.46 -23.64 5.53
C SER A 325 -11.35 -25.10 5.08
N LYS A 326 -11.49 -25.35 3.78
CA LYS A 326 -11.39 -26.68 3.18
C LYS A 326 -9.94 -27.11 2.92
N ASP A 327 -9.00 -26.18 3.08
CA ASP A 327 -7.58 -26.44 2.85
C ASP A 327 -6.92 -27.15 4.04
N THR A 328 -6.12 -28.17 3.74
CA THR A 328 -5.45 -29.01 4.72
C THR A 328 -4.06 -28.46 5.02
N LEU A 329 -3.95 -27.57 6.02
CA LEU A 329 -2.72 -27.27 6.77
C LEU A 329 -1.42 -26.98 5.97
N GLU A 330 -1.50 -26.65 4.69
CA GLU A 330 -0.31 -26.22 3.95
C GLU A 330 -0.01 -24.76 4.32
N SER A 331 1.05 -24.55 5.11
CA SER A 331 1.53 -23.23 5.50
C SER A 331 2.28 -22.53 4.36
N PHE A 332 1.71 -22.54 3.15
CA PHE A 332 2.28 -21.79 2.04
C PHE A 332 2.15 -20.29 2.27
N ILE A 333 3.21 -19.56 1.94
CA ILE A 333 3.25 -18.09 1.95
C ILE A 333 2.19 -17.50 1.01
N ASN A 334 1.86 -18.23 -0.07
CA ASN A 334 0.77 -17.95 -0.99
C ASN A 334 -0.11 -19.18 -1.11
N ALA A 335 -1.11 -19.26 -0.24
CA ALA A 335 -2.04 -20.39 -0.16
C ALA A 335 -2.79 -20.61 -1.49
N ARG A 336 -3.12 -21.87 -1.75
CA ARG A 336 -3.78 -22.34 -2.97
C ARG A 336 -5.16 -22.87 -2.61
N TYR A 337 -6.18 -22.40 -3.29
CA TYR A 337 -7.58 -22.76 -3.04
C TYR A 337 -8.23 -23.25 -4.32
N GLU A 338 -9.14 -24.22 -4.22
CA GLU A 338 -10.10 -24.44 -5.30
C GLU A 338 -10.99 -23.20 -5.42
N GLN A 339 -11.05 -22.62 -6.62
CA GLN A 339 -11.81 -21.40 -6.87
C GLN A 339 -12.90 -21.62 -7.91
N SER A 340 -13.88 -20.73 -7.84
CA SER A 340 -14.94 -20.64 -8.83
C SER A 340 -15.30 -19.19 -9.08
N ILE A 341 -15.83 -18.95 -10.27
CA ILE A 341 -16.38 -17.68 -10.69
C ILE A 341 -17.89 -17.80 -10.81
N GLU A 342 -18.58 -16.82 -10.27
CA GLU A 342 -20.03 -16.68 -10.27
C GLU A 342 -20.41 -15.49 -11.15
N LEU A 343 -21.02 -15.77 -12.30
CA LEU A 343 -21.50 -14.77 -13.27
C LEU A 343 -22.94 -14.37 -12.94
N ASP A 344 -23.34 -13.16 -13.34
CA ASP A 344 -24.69 -12.62 -13.15
C ASP A 344 -25.16 -12.67 -11.68
N PHE A 345 -24.27 -12.28 -10.75
CA PHE A 345 -24.46 -12.42 -9.30
C PHE A 345 -24.80 -13.85 -8.85
N GLY A 346 -24.07 -14.85 -9.33
CA GLY A 346 -24.30 -16.25 -8.91
C GLY A 346 -25.36 -16.99 -9.71
N GLY A 347 -25.89 -16.40 -10.78
CA GLY A 347 -26.78 -17.11 -11.71
C GLY A 347 -26.10 -18.28 -12.43
N ARG A 348 -24.78 -18.19 -12.65
CA ARG A 348 -23.98 -19.29 -13.22
C ARG A 348 -22.66 -19.40 -12.46
N LYS A 349 -22.34 -20.59 -11.95
CA LYS A 349 -21.09 -20.87 -11.24
C LYS A 349 -20.21 -21.81 -12.07
N ARG A 350 -18.92 -21.50 -12.18
CA ARG A 350 -17.93 -22.32 -12.90
C ARG A 350 -16.66 -22.44 -12.07
N LYS A 351 -16.07 -23.63 -12.00
CA LYS A 351 -14.70 -23.79 -11.49
C LYS A 351 -13.74 -23.09 -12.46
N ILE A 352 -12.62 -22.62 -11.91
CA ILE A 352 -11.55 -21.96 -12.68
C ILE A 352 -10.20 -22.57 -12.31
N ASP A 353 -9.21 -22.41 -13.18
CA ASP A 353 -7.87 -22.96 -12.99
C ASP A 353 -7.00 -22.12 -12.03
N ASN A 354 -7.39 -20.87 -11.77
CA ASN A 354 -6.73 -20.02 -10.78
C ASN A 354 -6.88 -20.60 -9.38
N VAL A 355 -5.75 -20.69 -8.67
CA VAL A 355 -5.71 -21.19 -7.29
C VAL A 355 -5.36 -20.12 -6.26
N HIS A 356 -4.86 -18.96 -6.68
CA HIS A 356 -4.39 -17.93 -5.76
C HIS A 356 -5.44 -16.85 -5.51
N ALA A 357 -5.60 -16.45 -4.25
CA ALA A 357 -6.56 -15.42 -3.85
C ALA A 357 -5.93 -14.02 -3.72
N LEU A 358 -4.61 -13.93 -3.68
CA LEU A 358 -3.89 -12.66 -3.58
C LEU A 358 -4.13 -11.79 -4.83
N PRO A 359 -4.48 -10.49 -4.70
CA PRO A 359 -4.84 -9.64 -5.83
C PRO A 359 -3.76 -9.49 -6.90
N GLU A 360 -2.48 -9.66 -6.55
CA GLU A 360 -1.35 -9.62 -7.48
C GLU A 360 -1.25 -10.86 -8.38
N ASN A 361 -1.85 -11.98 -8.00
CA ASN A 361 -1.75 -13.24 -8.74
C ASN A 361 -2.72 -13.32 -9.92
N PHE A 362 -3.75 -12.47 -10.00
CA PHE A 362 -4.75 -12.59 -11.06
C PHE A 362 -5.46 -11.28 -11.41
N TYR A 363 -6.04 -11.25 -12.61
CA TYR A 363 -6.86 -10.17 -13.13
C TYR A 363 -7.97 -10.73 -14.00
N PHE A 364 -9.19 -10.22 -13.88
CA PHE A 364 -10.31 -10.64 -14.72
C PHE A 364 -10.60 -9.59 -15.79
N ASP A 365 -10.66 -10.02 -17.06
CA ASP A 365 -11.07 -9.18 -18.17
C ASP A 365 -12.58 -9.34 -18.45
N PRO A 366 -13.43 -8.38 -18.03
CA PRO A 366 -14.88 -8.51 -18.16
C PRO A 366 -15.39 -8.26 -19.59
N ILE A 367 -14.51 -7.86 -20.51
CA ILE A 367 -14.84 -7.67 -21.93
C ILE A 367 -14.82 -9.01 -22.66
N SER A 368 -13.75 -9.80 -22.47
CA SER A 368 -13.61 -11.12 -23.10
C SER A 368 -14.04 -12.29 -22.21
N ASN A 369 -14.42 -12.04 -20.95
CA ASN A 369 -14.66 -13.05 -19.91
C ASN A 369 -13.46 -13.99 -19.75
N THR A 370 -12.27 -13.40 -19.61
CA THR A 370 -11.00 -14.13 -19.53
C THR A 370 -10.32 -13.84 -18.21
N MET A 371 -9.93 -14.88 -17.48
CA MET A 371 -9.09 -14.78 -16.30
C MET A 371 -7.62 -14.77 -16.73
N ILE A 372 -6.85 -13.78 -16.30
CA ILE A 372 -5.39 -13.77 -16.35
C ILE A 372 -4.92 -14.20 -14.96
N TYR A 373 -4.11 -15.25 -14.85
CA TYR A 373 -3.68 -15.74 -13.55
C TYR A 373 -2.25 -16.28 -13.59
N TYR A 374 -1.57 -16.14 -12.47
CA TYR A 374 -0.23 -16.66 -12.24
C TYR A 374 -0.32 -18.00 -11.52
N LYS A 375 0.36 -19.01 -12.04
CA LYS A 375 0.43 -20.35 -11.45
C LYS A 375 1.75 -20.99 -11.87
N ASP A 376 2.36 -21.83 -11.04
CA ASP A 376 3.58 -22.58 -11.39
C ASP A 376 4.64 -21.69 -12.08
N ARG A 377 4.87 -20.50 -11.52
CA ARG A 377 5.84 -19.50 -12.00
C ARG A 377 5.58 -18.85 -13.36
N ARG A 378 4.40 -19.06 -13.96
CA ARG A 378 4.04 -18.55 -15.29
C ARG A 378 2.66 -17.91 -15.31
N TRP A 379 2.49 -16.95 -16.21
CA TRP A 379 1.20 -16.33 -16.47
C TRP A 379 0.39 -17.14 -17.50
N ARG A 380 -0.87 -17.34 -17.19
CA ARG A 380 -1.85 -18.05 -18.02
C ARG A 380 -3.07 -17.20 -18.23
N ILE A 381 -3.83 -17.56 -19.25
CA ILE A 381 -5.18 -17.06 -19.48
C ILE A 381 -6.16 -18.22 -19.54
N GLU A 382 -7.35 -18.00 -19.04
CA GLU A 382 -8.46 -18.96 -19.09
C GLU A 382 -9.71 -18.23 -19.61
N SER A 383 -10.25 -18.69 -20.74
CA SER A 383 -11.54 -18.21 -21.23
C SER A 383 -12.65 -18.89 -20.44
N ILE A 384 -13.33 -18.14 -19.56
CA ILE A 384 -14.35 -18.66 -18.65
C ILE A 384 -15.55 -19.26 -19.41
N MET A 385 -15.90 -18.65 -20.54
CA MET A 385 -17.03 -19.11 -21.35
C MET A 385 -16.71 -20.39 -22.12
N LYS A 386 -15.44 -20.60 -22.52
CA LYS A 386 -15.01 -21.75 -23.31
C LYS A 386 -14.38 -22.85 -22.47
N ASN A 387 -14.01 -22.57 -21.22
CA ASN A 387 -13.24 -23.45 -20.33
C ASN A 387 -11.92 -23.91 -20.99
N ILE A 388 -11.21 -22.98 -21.62
CA ILE A 388 -9.94 -23.22 -22.31
C ILE A 388 -8.87 -22.36 -21.66
N SER A 389 -7.84 -23.02 -21.15
CA SER A 389 -6.66 -22.39 -20.55
C SER A 389 -5.45 -22.49 -21.46
N ARG A 390 -4.65 -21.43 -21.49
CA ARG A 390 -3.41 -21.33 -22.29
C ARG A 390 -2.35 -20.58 -21.51
N GLU A 391 -1.10 -20.95 -21.71
CA GLU A 391 0.03 -20.14 -21.28
C GLU A 391 0.17 -18.90 -22.16
N ILE A 392 0.56 -17.79 -21.56
CA ILE A 392 0.90 -16.57 -22.30
C ILE A 392 2.33 -16.74 -22.85
N PRO A 393 2.55 -16.62 -24.17
CA PRO A 393 3.82 -16.98 -24.79
C PRO A 393 4.89 -15.88 -24.62
N PHE A 394 5.47 -15.79 -23.42
CA PHE A 394 6.62 -14.91 -23.17
C PHE A 394 7.90 -15.54 -23.74
N GLU A 395 8.59 -14.83 -24.64
CA GLU A 395 9.89 -15.30 -25.14
C GLU A 395 10.97 -15.24 -24.05
N ARG A 396 11.01 -14.14 -23.29
CA ARG A 396 11.92 -13.92 -22.15
C ARG A 396 11.25 -12.98 -21.15
N PRO A 397 11.15 -13.34 -19.86
CA PRO A 397 11.60 -14.57 -19.24
C PRO A 397 10.58 -15.71 -19.43
N GLU A 398 11.05 -16.95 -19.32
CA GLU A 398 10.18 -18.13 -19.25
C GLU A 398 9.43 -18.23 -17.92
N TYR A 399 10.01 -17.71 -16.83
CA TYR A 399 9.45 -17.75 -15.47
C TYR A 399 9.51 -16.37 -14.78
N PHE A 400 8.45 -16.03 -14.05
CA PHE A 400 8.27 -14.72 -13.40
C PHE A 400 8.45 -14.84 -11.88
N ILE A 401 9.64 -15.19 -11.43
CA ILE A 401 9.93 -15.55 -10.03
C ILE A 401 10.22 -14.30 -9.19
N SER A 402 9.40 -14.02 -8.18
CA SER A 402 9.65 -12.93 -7.23
C SER A 402 10.88 -13.20 -6.35
N GLU A 403 11.69 -12.18 -6.07
CA GLU A 403 12.78 -12.29 -5.06
C GLU A 403 12.22 -12.43 -3.63
N VAL A 404 10.92 -12.22 -3.40
CA VAL A 404 10.26 -12.31 -2.09
C VAL A 404 10.37 -13.74 -1.53
N TYR A 405 10.93 -13.86 -0.34
CA TYR A 405 11.31 -15.13 0.30
C TYR A 405 12.17 -16.02 -0.63
N SER A 406 13.10 -15.40 -1.35
CA SER A 406 14.05 -16.08 -2.25
C SER A 406 13.37 -16.93 -3.33
N GLY A 407 12.19 -16.53 -3.81
CA GLY A 407 11.46 -17.24 -4.86
C GLY A 407 10.59 -18.39 -4.40
N LEU A 408 10.47 -18.62 -3.09
CA LEU A 408 9.67 -19.70 -2.51
C LEU A 408 8.19 -19.35 -2.32
N SER A 409 7.78 -18.12 -2.64
CA SER A 409 6.46 -17.59 -2.31
C SER A 409 5.38 -17.83 -3.36
N ASP A 410 5.69 -18.46 -4.51
CA ASP A 410 4.78 -18.57 -5.69
C ASP A 410 4.02 -17.27 -5.98
N ARG A 411 4.72 -16.14 -5.82
CA ARG A 411 4.25 -14.80 -6.16
C ARG A 411 4.91 -14.37 -7.48
N PRO A 412 4.19 -13.67 -8.36
CA PRO A 412 4.79 -13.11 -9.55
C PRO A 412 5.82 -12.04 -9.19
N SER A 413 6.89 -11.94 -9.97
CA SER A 413 7.91 -10.88 -9.83
C SER A 413 7.42 -9.49 -10.23
N GLY A 414 6.28 -9.40 -10.91
CA GLY A 414 5.72 -8.15 -11.40
C GLY A 414 4.20 -8.12 -11.31
N LYS A 415 3.60 -7.12 -11.95
CA LYS A 415 2.19 -6.73 -11.78
C LYS A 415 1.44 -6.75 -13.11
N VAL A 416 0.11 -6.80 -13.03
CA VAL A 416 -0.80 -6.66 -14.18
C VAL A 416 -1.50 -5.31 -14.12
N TYR A 417 -1.36 -4.51 -15.17
CA TYR A 417 -1.97 -3.19 -15.31
C TYR A 417 -3.01 -3.20 -16.44
N PRO A 418 -4.27 -2.82 -16.18
CA PRO A 418 -5.25 -2.62 -17.24
C PRO A 418 -4.86 -1.44 -18.13
N THR A 419 -5.25 -1.49 -19.41
CA THR A 419 -5.00 -0.39 -20.34
C THR A 419 -6.32 0.24 -20.82
N ASN A 420 -6.24 1.40 -21.48
CA ASN A 420 -7.39 1.99 -22.18
C ASN A 420 -7.78 1.26 -23.47
N LEU A 421 -6.98 0.29 -23.93
CA LEU A 421 -7.35 -0.58 -25.04
C LEU A 421 -8.13 -1.79 -24.52
N SER A 422 -9.11 -2.25 -25.31
CA SER A 422 -9.95 -3.40 -24.93
C SER A 422 -9.11 -4.67 -24.83
N SER A 423 -9.28 -5.40 -23.72
CA SER A 423 -8.63 -6.71 -23.48
C SER A 423 -7.11 -6.72 -23.71
N LYS A 424 -6.45 -5.60 -23.43
CA LYS A 424 -4.99 -5.45 -23.48
C LYS A 424 -4.45 -4.97 -22.15
N TYR A 425 -3.38 -5.60 -21.71
CA TYR A 425 -2.80 -5.44 -20.38
C TYR A 425 -1.30 -5.22 -20.48
N ILE A 426 -0.73 -4.43 -19.57
CA ILE A 426 0.71 -4.44 -19.34
C ILE A 426 0.97 -5.43 -18.21
N ILE A 427 1.70 -6.50 -18.50
CA ILE A 427 2.24 -7.42 -17.50
C ILE A 427 3.71 -7.09 -17.33
N THR A 428 4.19 -7.01 -16.11
CA THR A 428 5.62 -6.77 -15.83
C THR A 428 6.28 -8.00 -15.23
N ASP A 429 7.59 -8.11 -15.42
CA ASP A 429 8.42 -8.96 -14.57
C ASP A 429 9.30 -8.07 -13.66
N GLU A 430 10.42 -8.60 -13.19
CA GLU A 430 11.40 -7.84 -12.41
C GLU A 430 12.09 -6.70 -13.21
N TYR A 431 12.30 -6.86 -14.51
CA TYR A 431 13.10 -5.95 -15.32
C TYR A 431 12.28 -5.15 -16.34
N ASP A 432 11.17 -5.70 -16.82
CA ASP A 432 10.57 -5.37 -18.09
C ASP A 432 9.05 -5.32 -18.09
N LEU A 433 8.53 -4.55 -19.05
CA LEU A 433 7.12 -4.40 -19.35
C LEU A 433 6.75 -5.13 -20.64
N PHE A 434 5.59 -5.77 -20.65
CA PHE A 434 5.07 -6.52 -21.78
C PHE A 434 3.62 -6.13 -22.04
N LEU A 435 3.29 -5.74 -23.27
CA LEU A 435 1.91 -5.55 -23.71
C LEU A 435 1.33 -6.89 -24.15
N VAL A 436 0.29 -7.34 -23.47
CA VAL A 436 -0.37 -8.63 -23.69
C VAL A 436 -1.78 -8.40 -24.22
N ASP A 437 -2.10 -9.03 -25.35
CA ASP A 437 -3.46 -9.14 -25.88
C ASP A 437 -4.05 -10.48 -25.45
N VAL A 438 -5.06 -10.46 -24.59
CA VAL A 438 -5.61 -11.70 -24.02
C VAL A 438 -6.60 -12.39 -24.95
N VAL A 439 -7.10 -11.70 -25.98
CA VAL A 439 -8.02 -12.28 -26.97
C VAL A 439 -7.23 -13.09 -28.00
N HIS A 440 -6.15 -12.50 -28.51
CA HIS A 440 -5.29 -13.13 -29.52
C HIS A 440 -4.14 -13.94 -28.91
N VAL A 441 -3.92 -13.82 -27.60
CA VAL A 441 -2.85 -14.52 -26.86
C VAL A 441 -1.45 -14.16 -27.39
N THR A 442 -1.23 -12.86 -27.62
CA THR A 442 0.04 -12.35 -28.16
C THR A 442 0.73 -11.43 -27.18
N VAL A 443 2.06 -11.45 -27.17
CA VAL A 443 2.90 -10.62 -26.29
C VAL A 443 3.80 -9.73 -27.13
N LYS A 444 3.86 -8.44 -26.79
CA LYS A 444 4.87 -7.49 -27.28
C LYS A 444 5.70 -6.99 -26.10
N ARG A 445 6.96 -7.38 -26.03
CA ARG A 445 7.92 -6.81 -25.05
C ARG A 445 8.15 -5.34 -25.36
N LEU A 446 8.00 -4.48 -24.35
CA LEU A 446 8.11 -3.03 -24.50
C LEU A 446 9.49 -2.51 -24.10
N THR A 447 10.11 -3.12 -23.10
CA THR A 447 11.44 -2.74 -22.59
C THR A 447 12.41 -3.91 -22.61
N PHE A 448 13.71 -3.61 -22.59
CA PHE A 448 14.81 -4.58 -22.67
C PHE A 448 15.83 -4.32 -21.54
N GLY A 449 15.32 -4.30 -20.32
CA GLY A 449 16.04 -4.03 -19.08
C GLY A 449 16.81 -5.24 -18.57
N ARG A 450 16.29 -6.46 -18.76
CA ARG A 450 16.93 -7.71 -18.31
C ARG A 450 18.37 -7.85 -18.84
N GLU A 451 18.58 -7.55 -20.11
CA GLU A 451 19.89 -7.61 -20.78
C GLU A 451 20.86 -6.54 -20.27
N LYS A 452 20.34 -5.44 -19.72
CA LYS A 452 21.12 -4.30 -19.24
C LYS A 452 21.27 -4.27 -17.71
N GLU A 453 20.63 -5.19 -16.99
CA GLU A 453 20.43 -5.15 -15.55
C GLU A 453 19.69 -3.88 -15.07
N MET A 454 18.72 -3.41 -15.88
CA MET A 454 17.89 -2.24 -15.59
C MET A 454 16.45 -2.68 -15.27
N VAL A 455 15.92 -2.23 -14.14
CA VAL A 455 14.55 -2.53 -13.70
C VAL A 455 13.61 -1.40 -14.11
N PHE A 456 12.78 -1.62 -15.13
CA PHE A 456 11.73 -0.70 -15.54
C PHE A 456 10.45 -0.90 -14.72
N SER A 457 9.86 0.19 -14.22
CA SER A 457 8.60 0.15 -13.46
C SER A 457 7.72 1.36 -13.75
N ILE A 458 6.41 1.15 -13.65
CA ILE A 458 5.41 2.23 -13.75
C ILE A 458 5.36 2.96 -12.40
N PRO A 459 5.48 4.30 -12.36
CA PRO A 459 5.39 5.05 -11.11
C PRO A 459 4.00 4.91 -10.48
N GLU A 460 3.98 4.48 -9.23
CA GLU A 460 2.80 4.48 -8.36
C GLU A 460 3.12 5.41 -7.19
N PRO A 461 2.47 6.58 -7.08
CA PRO A 461 2.76 7.51 -5.99
C PRO A 461 2.51 6.86 -4.63
N THR A 462 3.51 6.88 -3.76
CA THR A 462 3.44 6.29 -2.43
C THR A 462 2.50 7.11 -1.53
N GLY A 463 1.69 6.45 -0.68
CA GLY A 463 0.87 7.14 0.35
C GLY A 463 -0.47 7.74 -0.11
N LEU A 464 -0.77 7.74 -1.42
CA LEU A 464 -2.11 8.06 -1.94
C LEU A 464 -2.90 6.76 -2.12
N GLY A 465 -3.31 6.16 -0.99
CA GLY A 465 -3.99 4.87 -0.95
C GLY A 465 -5.16 4.80 -1.94
N ARG A 466 -5.17 3.74 -2.76
CA ARG A 466 -6.24 3.45 -3.73
C ARG A 466 -7.09 2.32 -3.21
N THR A 467 -7.90 2.60 -2.20
CA THR A 467 -8.89 1.63 -1.73
C THR A 467 -10.19 1.87 -2.49
N SER A 468 -10.82 0.82 -3.01
CA SER A 468 -12.25 0.91 -3.36
C SER A 468 -13.03 1.30 -2.10
N ASP A 469 -14.06 2.13 -2.24
CA ASP A 469 -15.01 2.40 -1.16
C ASP A 469 -15.87 1.16 -0.85
N SER A 470 -15.88 0.16 -1.75
CA SER A 470 -16.54 -1.13 -1.55
C SER A 470 -15.71 -2.08 -0.69
N HIS A 471 -16.38 -2.76 0.25
CA HIS A 471 -15.80 -3.85 1.03
C HIS A 471 -15.61 -5.15 0.23
N TRP A 472 -16.22 -5.24 -0.96
CA TRP A 472 -16.30 -6.46 -1.74
C TRP A 472 -15.44 -6.42 -2.99
N ASP A 473 -15.03 -5.24 -3.46
CA ASP A 473 -14.25 -5.13 -4.69
C ASP A 473 -12.80 -5.56 -4.48
N LYS A 474 -12.28 -6.32 -5.45
CA LYS A 474 -10.85 -6.62 -5.56
C LYS A 474 -10.06 -5.34 -5.86
N GLU A 475 -8.92 -5.17 -5.21
CA GLU A 475 -7.97 -4.12 -5.56
C GLU A 475 -7.40 -4.32 -6.98
N VAL A 476 -7.35 -3.23 -7.75
CA VAL A 476 -6.84 -3.21 -9.12
C VAL A 476 -5.74 -2.17 -9.28
N ASN A 477 -4.70 -2.53 -10.03
CA ASN A 477 -3.64 -1.61 -10.38
C ASN A 477 -4.16 -0.46 -11.27
N ILE A 478 -3.35 0.59 -11.35
CA ILE A 478 -3.66 1.80 -12.09
C ILE A 478 -3.90 1.49 -13.57
N LYS A 479 -4.92 2.11 -14.17
CA LYS A 479 -5.16 1.99 -15.61
C LYS A 479 -4.14 2.84 -16.39
N VAL A 480 -3.44 2.20 -17.33
CA VAL A 480 -2.43 2.86 -18.18
C VAL A 480 -3.07 3.33 -19.48
N ASP A 481 -2.91 4.62 -19.78
CA ASP A 481 -3.42 5.23 -21.02
C ASP A 481 -2.36 5.17 -22.13
N LEU A 482 -2.48 4.16 -23.00
CA LEU A 482 -1.58 3.94 -24.13
C LEU A 482 -1.78 4.93 -25.29
N SER A 483 -2.75 5.85 -25.20
CA SER A 483 -2.85 6.97 -26.14
C SER A 483 -1.77 8.03 -25.89
N LYS A 484 -1.18 8.02 -24.69
CA LYS A 484 -0.11 8.91 -24.22
C LYS A 484 1.20 8.12 -24.10
N LYS A 485 2.32 8.84 -23.94
CA LYS A 485 3.59 8.22 -23.56
C LYS A 485 3.50 7.72 -22.12
N ILE A 486 4.06 6.54 -21.87
CA ILE A 486 4.13 5.95 -20.54
C ILE A 486 5.36 6.50 -19.83
N LEU A 487 5.18 7.05 -18.63
CA LEU A 487 6.30 7.42 -17.78
C LEU A 487 6.81 6.20 -17.02
N LEU A 488 8.13 6.01 -16.98
CA LEU A 488 8.78 4.87 -16.35
C LEU A 488 9.93 5.33 -15.44
N LYS A 489 10.14 4.58 -14.36
CA LYS A 489 11.40 4.57 -13.60
C LYS A 489 12.25 3.42 -14.11
N ALA A 490 13.55 3.65 -14.32
CA ALA A 490 14.52 2.60 -14.54
C ALA A 490 15.54 2.60 -13.40
N LEU A 491 15.76 1.48 -12.72
CA LEU A 491 16.77 1.33 -11.66
C LEU A 491 17.89 0.39 -12.14
N ASN A 492 19.13 0.86 -12.12
CA ASN A 492 20.29 0.06 -12.46
C ASN A 492 20.66 -0.87 -11.30
N LYS A 493 20.59 -2.19 -11.48
CA LYS A 493 20.95 -3.15 -10.42
C LYS A 493 22.46 -3.20 -10.15
N LYS A 494 23.32 -2.58 -10.95
CA LYS A 494 24.78 -2.61 -10.77
C LYS A 494 25.27 -1.59 -9.74
N ASP A 495 24.70 -0.38 -9.77
CA ASP A 495 25.14 0.76 -8.96
C ASP A 495 24.00 1.52 -8.28
N TYR A 496 22.75 1.11 -8.54
CA TYR A 496 21.52 1.76 -8.07
C TYR A 496 21.29 3.22 -8.52
N SER A 497 21.95 3.64 -9.59
CA SER A 497 21.55 4.81 -10.36
C SER A 497 20.14 4.62 -10.93
N SER A 498 19.43 5.71 -11.19
CA SER A 498 18.08 5.68 -11.75
C SER A 498 17.91 6.62 -12.92
N GLN A 499 16.99 6.24 -13.81
CA GLN A 499 16.59 7.05 -14.94
C GLN A 499 15.08 7.28 -14.91
N LEU A 500 14.67 8.47 -15.33
CA LEU A 500 13.29 8.77 -15.68
C LEU A 500 13.14 8.61 -17.19
N CYS A 501 12.22 7.78 -17.63
CA CYS A 501 12.04 7.48 -19.06
C CYS A 501 10.60 7.73 -19.51
N GLU A 502 10.44 8.09 -20.78
CA GLU A 502 9.16 8.11 -21.50
C GLU A 502 9.18 7.01 -22.56
N TYR A 503 8.13 6.18 -22.59
CA TYR A 503 7.95 5.15 -23.62
C TYR A 503 6.76 5.49 -24.52
N ASP A 504 7.01 5.61 -25.83
CA ASP A 504 5.98 5.78 -26.84
C ASP A 504 5.61 4.42 -27.45
N VAL A 505 4.43 3.91 -27.11
CA VAL A 505 3.96 2.59 -27.58
C VAL A 505 3.75 2.55 -29.10
N LYS A 506 3.35 3.67 -29.72
CA LYS A 506 3.10 3.74 -31.17
C LYS A 506 4.41 3.68 -31.95
N LYS A 507 5.43 4.39 -31.48
CA LYS A 507 6.76 4.41 -32.09
C LYS A 507 7.67 3.27 -31.63
N SER A 508 7.28 2.56 -30.56
CA SER A 508 8.11 1.57 -29.86
C SER A 508 9.46 2.18 -29.43
N GLU A 509 9.42 3.42 -28.93
CA GLU A 509 10.60 4.23 -28.63
C GLU A 509 10.68 4.54 -27.13
N LEU A 510 11.83 4.26 -26.52
CA LEU A 510 12.14 4.65 -25.14
C LEU A 510 13.07 5.87 -25.16
N LYS A 511 12.66 6.97 -24.53
CA LYS A 511 13.45 8.18 -24.36
C LYS A 511 13.81 8.39 -22.90
N ILE A 512 15.10 8.50 -22.60
CA ILE A 512 15.59 8.93 -21.28
C ILE A 512 15.36 10.44 -21.16
N ARG A 513 14.75 10.85 -20.04
CA ARG A 513 14.40 12.24 -19.72
C ARG A 513 15.33 12.84 -18.68
N GLU A 514 15.82 12.02 -17.77
CA GLU A 514 16.75 12.38 -16.70
C GLU A 514 17.49 11.12 -16.24
N GLU A 515 18.75 11.27 -15.85
CA GLU A 515 19.56 10.22 -15.24
C GLU A 515 20.19 10.74 -13.94
N THR A 516 20.12 9.95 -12.88
CA THR A 516 20.56 10.38 -11.55
C THR A 516 21.32 9.26 -10.84
N GLY A 517 22.26 9.64 -9.97
CA GLY A 517 23.05 8.67 -9.19
C GLY A 517 22.32 8.04 -7.99
N ASN A 518 21.05 8.39 -7.73
CA ASN A 518 20.27 7.79 -6.63
C ASN A 518 18.90 7.34 -7.13
N ARG A 519 18.16 6.62 -6.28
CA ARG A 519 16.83 6.13 -6.63
C ARG A 519 15.81 7.26 -6.74
N ILE A 520 15.10 7.30 -7.86
CA ILE A 520 13.87 8.08 -8.00
C ILE A 520 12.76 7.33 -7.26
N GLN A 521 12.14 7.97 -6.27
CA GLN A 521 11.10 7.38 -5.43
C GLN A 521 9.71 7.60 -6.03
N ASP A 522 9.20 8.82 -5.95
CA ASP A 522 7.89 9.21 -6.46
C ASP A 522 8.01 10.09 -7.69
N ILE A 523 7.01 10.01 -8.55
CA ILE A 523 6.89 10.88 -9.73
C ILE A 523 5.44 11.34 -9.88
N TYR A 524 5.28 12.64 -10.11
CA TYR A 524 4.01 13.32 -10.33
C TYR A 524 4.10 14.12 -11.63
N GLN A 525 3.19 13.88 -12.58
CA GLN A 525 3.21 14.56 -13.88
C GLN A 525 1.93 15.35 -14.10
N VAL A 526 2.10 16.63 -14.48
CA VAL A 526 1.01 17.52 -14.93
C VAL A 526 1.48 18.22 -16.21
N GLY A 527 0.81 17.92 -17.32
CA GLY A 527 1.24 18.40 -18.64
C GLY A 527 2.68 17.98 -18.96
N ASN A 528 3.53 18.97 -19.23
CA ASN A 528 4.97 18.78 -19.54
C ASN A 528 5.89 18.92 -18.31
N THR A 529 5.32 19.18 -17.13
CA THR A 529 6.08 19.34 -15.90
C THR A 529 6.03 18.05 -15.10
N ILE A 530 7.20 17.54 -14.76
CA ILE A 530 7.35 16.36 -13.90
C ILE A 530 7.96 16.83 -12.58
N VAL A 531 7.34 16.46 -11.46
CA VAL A 531 7.92 16.56 -10.12
C VAL A 531 8.34 15.17 -9.72
N TYR A 532 9.56 15.01 -9.22
CA TYR A 532 10.03 13.73 -8.73
C TYR A 532 10.84 13.88 -7.46
N THR A 533 10.86 12.82 -6.65
CA THR A 533 11.55 12.80 -5.36
C THR A 533 12.70 11.80 -5.37
N MET A 534 13.74 12.10 -4.60
CA MET A 534 14.87 11.22 -4.41
C MET A 534 15.28 11.23 -2.94
N GLU A 535 15.75 10.08 -2.48
CA GLU A 535 16.46 9.94 -1.21
C GLU A 535 17.45 8.78 -1.32
N SER A 536 18.38 8.72 -0.37
CA SER A 536 19.32 7.62 -0.22
C SER A 536 19.91 7.62 1.18
N TYR A 537 20.69 6.61 1.51
CA TYR A 537 21.51 6.57 2.73
C TYR A 537 22.32 7.86 2.97
N GLN A 538 22.82 8.51 1.91
CA GLN A 538 23.67 9.70 2.05
C GLN A 538 22.87 11.02 2.08
N LYS A 539 21.62 11.00 1.62
CA LYS A 539 20.83 12.22 1.40
C LYS A 539 19.37 12.00 1.76
N PRO A 540 18.80 12.82 2.66
CA PRO A 540 17.37 12.79 2.94
C PRO A 540 16.58 13.30 1.74
N LEU A 541 15.25 13.28 1.86
CA LEU A 541 14.31 13.69 0.82
C LEU A 541 14.74 14.97 0.08
N SER A 542 14.77 14.86 -1.24
CA SER A 542 14.95 15.95 -2.17
C SER A 542 13.82 15.94 -3.20
N VAL A 543 13.40 17.12 -3.64
CA VAL A 543 12.32 17.32 -4.62
C VAL A 543 12.89 18.08 -5.80
N TYR A 544 12.65 17.55 -6.99
CA TYR A 544 13.10 18.11 -8.26
C TYR A 544 11.91 18.39 -9.17
N THR A 545 12.06 19.39 -10.02
CA THR A 545 11.20 19.60 -11.20
C THR A 545 12.00 19.30 -12.46
N LEU A 546 11.36 18.63 -13.43
CA LEU A 546 11.87 18.45 -14.77
C LEU A 546 10.92 19.13 -15.76
N GLN A 547 11.42 20.16 -16.42
CA GLN A 547 10.69 20.92 -17.43
C GLN A 547 11.62 21.23 -18.60
N ASN A 548 11.16 20.99 -19.84
CA ASN A 548 11.93 21.22 -21.06
C ASN A 548 13.33 20.54 -21.08
N GLY A 549 13.47 19.41 -20.37
CA GLY A 549 14.74 18.68 -20.28
C GLY A 549 15.72 19.23 -19.24
N VAL A 550 15.33 20.23 -18.45
CA VAL A 550 16.13 20.78 -17.37
C VAL A 550 15.59 20.28 -16.04
N SER A 551 16.41 19.53 -15.30
CA SER A 551 16.13 19.15 -13.92
C SER A 551 16.60 20.23 -12.96
N THR A 552 15.75 20.59 -11.99
CA THR A 552 16.01 21.65 -11.02
C THR A 552 15.64 21.18 -9.61
N LEU A 553 16.59 21.25 -8.66
CA LEU A 553 16.31 21.06 -7.24
C LEU A 553 15.42 22.21 -6.74
N VAL A 554 14.27 21.86 -6.15
CA VAL A 554 13.32 22.83 -5.57
C VAL A 554 13.23 22.74 -4.05
N TYR A 555 13.59 21.60 -3.46
CA TYR A 555 13.64 21.42 -2.01
C TYR A 555 14.61 20.31 -1.62
N GLN A 556 15.32 20.50 -0.51
CA GLN A 556 16.18 19.52 0.12
C GLN A 556 15.92 19.52 1.62
N SER A 557 15.50 18.39 2.17
CA SER A 557 15.42 18.20 3.61
C SER A 557 16.82 18.25 4.22
N LYS A 558 16.93 18.73 5.46
CA LYS A 558 18.17 18.66 6.24
C LYS A 558 18.37 17.30 6.90
N GLY A 559 17.30 16.53 7.17
CA GLY A 559 17.35 15.24 7.86
C GLY A 559 17.82 15.26 9.32
N VAL A 560 18.27 16.43 9.83
CA VAL A 560 18.70 16.68 11.20
C VAL A 560 18.31 18.11 11.61
N ASP A 561 17.94 18.29 12.89
CA ASP A 561 17.46 19.56 13.41
C ASP A 561 18.62 20.53 13.71
N GLN A 562 18.56 21.73 13.13
CA GLN A 562 19.50 22.86 13.29
C GLN A 562 20.99 22.58 12.97
N GLN A 563 21.38 21.34 12.70
CA GLN A 563 22.74 20.92 12.38
C GLN A 563 22.87 20.52 10.91
N GLU A 564 24.09 20.23 10.48
CA GLU A 564 24.37 19.68 9.15
C GLU A 564 24.58 18.16 9.23
N LEU A 565 24.09 17.45 8.22
CA LEU A 565 24.40 16.04 8.08
C LEU A 565 25.88 15.86 7.77
N VAL A 566 26.47 14.87 8.44
CA VAL A 566 27.80 14.39 8.09
C VAL A 566 27.78 13.86 6.66
N ASN A 567 28.83 14.14 5.89
CA ASN A 567 28.97 13.62 4.54
C ASN A 567 29.28 12.12 4.57
N LEU A 568 28.23 11.31 4.62
CA LEU A 568 28.34 9.86 4.69
C LEU A 568 28.91 9.30 3.38
N LYS A 569 29.85 8.36 3.48
CA LYS A 569 30.43 7.66 2.33
C LYS A 569 29.90 6.24 2.25
N LYS A 570 29.70 5.76 1.03
CA LYS A 570 29.31 4.37 0.72
C LYS A 570 30.05 3.86 -0.51
N GLU A 571 30.07 2.55 -0.67
CA GLU A 571 30.62 1.84 -1.82
C GLU A 571 29.74 0.63 -2.17
N ILE A 572 29.56 0.35 -3.47
CA ILE A 572 28.92 -0.87 -3.93
C ILE A 572 30.00 -1.84 -4.40
N ILE A 573 30.12 -2.96 -3.70
CA ILE A 573 31.04 -4.04 -4.03
C ILE A 573 30.26 -5.10 -4.82
N ARG A 574 30.72 -5.43 -6.02
CA ARG A 574 30.17 -6.53 -6.82
C ARG A 574 30.99 -7.78 -6.62
N TYR A 575 30.30 -8.89 -6.42
CA TYR A 575 30.91 -10.20 -6.23
C TYR A 575 30.06 -11.30 -6.87
N GLU A 576 30.62 -12.50 -7.01
CA GLU A 576 29.98 -13.61 -7.68
C GLU A 576 29.97 -14.84 -6.78
N VAL A 577 28.85 -15.55 -6.77
CA VAL A 577 28.68 -16.80 -6.03
C VAL A 577 27.90 -17.74 -6.93
N ASN A 578 28.43 -18.95 -7.15
CA ASN A 578 27.79 -19.97 -7.99
C ASN A 578 27.38 -19.44 -9.39
N GLY A 579 28.20 -18.58 -10.01
CA GLY A 579 27.92 -17.99 -11.33
C GLY A 579 26.88 -16.85 -11.34
N LYS A 580 26.34 -16.47 -10.17
CA LYS A 580 25.39 -15.35 -10.03
C LYS A 580 26.07 -14.14 -9.42
N LYS A 581 25.78 -12.96 -9.98
CA LYS A 581 26.33 -11.69 -9.51
C LYS A 581 25.45 -11.09 -8.42
N TYR A 582 26.11 -10.62 -7.37
CA TYR A 582 25.51 -10.01 -6.20
C TYR A 582 26.19 -8.68 -5.89
N ASN A 583 25.47 -7.84 -5.15
CA ASN A 583 26.00 -6.59 -4.62
C ASN A 583 26.15 -6.68 -3.11
N ALA A 584 27.10 -5.96 -2.56
CA ALA A 584 27.15 -5.60 -1.16
C ALA A 584 27.34 -4.09 -1.05
N ALA A 585 26.61 -3.44 -0.15
CA ALA A 585 26.86 -2.04 0.17
C ALA A 585 27.80 -1.97 1.39
N LEU A 586 28.95 -1.32 1.22
CA LEU A 586 29.87 -1.01 2.30
C LEU A 586 29.68 0.45 2.70
N LEU A 587 29.24 0.67 3.93
CA LEU A 587 29.02 1.97 4.52
C LEU A 587 30.21 2.34 5.39
N TYR A 588 30.72 3.55 5.21
CA TYR A 588 31.89 4.03 5.92
C TYR A 588 31.48 4.65 7.27
N PRO A 589 32.37 4.62 8.28
CA PRO A 589 32.24 5.43 9.49
C PRO A 589 31.81 6.87 9.18
N ALA A 590 30.91 7.44 9.98
CA ALA A 590 30.47 8.82 9.79
C ALA A 590 31.67 9.79 9.79
N HIS A 591 32.66 9.57 10.66
CA HIS A 591 33.84 10.41 10.77
C HIS A 591 35.09 9.71 10.20
N TYR A 592 34.94 9.04 9.06
CA TYR A 592 36.00 8.28 8.40
C TYR A 592 37.24 9.13 8.07
N LYS A 593 38.43 8.57 8.35
CA LYS A 593 39.75 9.12 7.99
C LYS A 593 40.57 8.04 7.27
N ALA A 594 41.16 8.41 6.14
CA ALA A 594 41.85 7.46 5.24
C ALA A 594 43.07 6.74 5.83
N ASN A 595 43.63 7.22 6.95
CA ASN A 595 44.80 6.61 7.62
C ASN A 595 44.44 5.99 8.97
N THR A 596 43.17 5.62 9.17
CA THR A 596 42.68 4.99 10.40
C THR A 596 42.04 3.65 10.07
N THR A 597 42.24 2.67 10.96
CA THR A 597 41.59 1.36 10.90
C THR A 597 40.35 1.34 11.77
N TYR A 598 39.26 0.80 11.24
CA TYR A 598 37.95 0.77 11.90
C TYR A 598 37.42 -0.66 11.99
N PRO A 599 36.66 -1.00 13.05
CA PRO A 599 35.94 -2.27 13.14
C PRO A 599 34.83 -2.36 12.08
N LEU A 600 34.37 -3.59 11.83
CA LEU A 600 33.35 -3.90 10.83
C LEU A 600 32.14 -4.59 11.48
N ILE A 601 30.94 -4.11 11.18
CA ILE A 601 29.69 -4.82 11.45
C ILE A 601 29.17 -5.44 10.15
N PHE A 602 29.02 -6.76 10.14
CA PHE A 602 28.54 -7.53 9.00
C PHE A 602 27.09 -7.96 9.23
N ASN A 603 26.15 -7.40 8.45
CA ASN A 603 24.74 -7.79 8.52
C ASN A 603 24.51 -9.09 7.73
N ILE A 604 24.36 -10.22 8.42
CA ILE A 604 24.21 -11.54 7.81
C ILE A 604 22.71 -11.87 7.71
N TYR A 605 22.02 -11.25 6.75
CA TYR A 605 20.58 -11.49 6.52
C TYR A 605 20.18 -11.18 5.06
N GLU A 606 19.51 -12.13 4.39
CA GLU A 606 18.86 -12.00 3.07
C GLU A 606 19.60 -11.15 2.02
N ARG A 607 18.95 -10.11 1.50
CA ARG A 607 19.48 -9.18 0.50
C ARG A 607 19.33 -7.75 0.97
N LYS A 608 20.42 -7.14 1.42
CA LYS A 608 20.44 -5.88 2.19
C LYS A 608 21.11 -4.73 1.47
N SER A 609 21.78 -4.95 0.36
CA SER A 609 22.51 -3.86 -0.31
C SER A 609 21.56 -2.74 -0.81
N LYS A 610 20.29 -3.09 -1.12
CA LYS A 610 19.23 -2.15 -1.49
C LYS A 610 18.77 -1.24 -0.34
N ASP A 611 19.11 -1.54 0.93
CA ASP A 611 18.73 -0.71 2.09
C ASP A 611 19.31 0.72 1.99
N ILE A 612 20.38 0.91 1.20
CA ILE A 612 20.98 2.22 0.95
C ILE A 612 20.12 3.14 0.07
N LEU A 613 19.06 2.58 -0.55
CA LEU A 613 18.14 3.33 -1.41
C LEU A 613 17.15 4.16 -0.61
N MET A 614 17.11 3.98 0.70
CA MET A 614 16.27 4.74 1.61
C MET A 614 17.15 5.58 2.53
N TYR A 615 16.64 6.75 2.91
CA TYR A 615 17.27 7.52 3.97
C TYR A 615 16.93 6.86 5.32
N GLN A 616 17.94 6.70 6.17
CA GLN A 616 17.81 6.06 7.47
C GLN A 616 18.29 7.01 8.56
N ILE A 617 17.72 6.92 9.76
CA ILE A 617 18.17 7.69 10.92
C ILE A 617 18.69 6.77 12.02
N PRO A 618 19.66 7.22 12.82
CA PRO A 618 20.11 6.46 13.98
C PRO A 618 19.06 6.48 15.09
N TYR A 619 18.85 5.33 15.72
CA TYR A 619 18.07 5.20 16.94
C TYR A 619 18.52 3.97 17.74
N LEU A 620 18.23 3.95 19.04
CA LEU A 620 18.58 2.82 19.92
C LEU A 620 17.45 1.80 20.11
N PHE A 621 16.21 2.19 19.83
CA PHE A 621 15.04 1.34 19.99
C PHE A 621 14.79 0.46 18.76
N ASP A 622 15.54 -0.63 18.62
CA ASP A 622 15.42 -1.54 17.48
C ASP A 622 14.87 -2.92 17.88
N THR A 623 13.67 -3.26 17.39
CA THR A 623 13.02 -4.55 17.67
C THR A 623 13.65 -5.72 16.91
N GLN A 624 14.42 -5.45 15.86
CA GLN A 624 15.19 -6.43 15.09
C GLN A 624 16.63 -6.58 15.63
N GLY A 625 17.03 -5.70 16.56
CA GLY A 625 18.34 -5.71 17.21
C GLY A 625 19.48 -5.13 16.37
N PHE A 626 19.20 -4.47 15.24
CA PHE A 626 20.22 -3.93 14.35
C PHE A 626 19.79 -2.63 13.67
N ASN A 627 20.46 -1.52 14.01
CA ASN A 627 20.28 -0.22 13.35
C ASN A 627 21.56 0.17 12.59
N ILE A 628 21.48 0.28 11.26
CA ILE A 628 22.61 0.60 10.37
C ILE A 628 23.29 1.91 10.79
N MET A 629 22.49 2.95 10.98
CA MET A 629 23.00 4.30 11.22
C MET A 629 23.65 4.43 12.59
N HIS A 630 23.19 3.70 13.59
CA HIS A 630 23.82 3.66 14.91
C HIS A 630 25.30 3.29 14.77
N TYR A 631 25.60 2.16 14.11
CA TYR A 631 26.98 1.69 13.93
C TYR A 631 27.82 2.62 13.06
N VAL A 632 27.25 3.18 11.99
CA VAL A 632 27.91 4.21 11.18
C VAL A 632 28.32 5.42 12.03
N TYR A 633 27.43 5.91 12.89
CA TYR A 633 27.70 7.04 13.79
C TYR A 633 28.56 6.70 15.01
N GLN A 634 28.77 5.41 15.30
CA GLN A 634 29.75 4.91 16.25
C GLN A 634 31.08 4.53 15.57
N ASP A 635 31.28 5.02 14.35
CA ASP A 635 32.49 4.86 13.55
C ASP A 635 32.86 3.41 13.20
N TYR A 636 31.86 2.57 12.91
CA TYR A 636 32.06 1.26 12.31
C TYR A 636 31.90 1.34 10.79
N PHE A 637 32.66 0.50 10.08
CA PHE A 637 32.19 0.06 8.77
C PHE A 637 30.94 -0.80 8.95
N VAL A 638 29.96 -0.66 8.07
CA VAL A 638 28.76 -1.51 8.06
C VAL A 638 28.59 -2.12 6.69
N LEU A 639 28.51 -3.44 6.63
CA LEU A 639 28.40 -4.20 5.39
C LEU A 639 27.02 -4.83 5.24
N LEU A 640 26.38 -4.54 4.11
CA LEU A 640 25.02 -4.94 3.75
C LEU A 640 25.06 -5.77 2.46
N PRO A 641 25.27 -7.09 2.55
CA PRO A 641 25.39 -7.98 1.40
C PRO A 641 24.05 -8.41 0.80
N ASP A 642 24.07 -8.84 -0.46
CA ASP A 642 23.01 -9.67 -1.06
C ASP A 642 23.43 -11.12 -1.14
N PHE A 643 22.91 -11.99 -0.26
CA PHE A 643 23.32 -13.41 -0.24
C PHE A 643 22.70 -14.24 -1.39
N ASP A 644 23.45 -15.28 -1.81
CA ASP A 644 22.91 -16.37 -2.63
C ASP A 644 22.06 -17.30 -1.76
N TYR A 645 20.86 -17.59 -2.23
CA TYR A 645 19.95 -18.55 -1.60
C TYR A 645 19.71 -19.69 -2.57
N GLU A 646 20.41 -20.79 -2.33
CA GLU A 646 20.20 -22.04 -3.05
C GLU A 646 19.17 -22.89 -2.29
N VAL A 647 18.10 -23.28 -2.98
CA VAL A 647 17.08 -24.18 -2.41
C VAL A 647 17.76 -25.48 -1.98
N GLU A 648 17.37 -26.01 -0.81
CA GLU A 648 17.97 -27.19 -0.17
C GLU A 648 19.45 -27.06 0.25
N ASN A 649 20.13 -25.96 -0.07
CA ASN A 649 21.57 -25.78 0.21
C ASN A 649 21.92 -24.40 0.79
N VAL A 650 20.96 -23.79 1.49
CA VAL A 650 21.03 -22.40 1.99
C VAL A 650 22.27 -22.14 2.85
N GLY A 651 22.62 -23.06 3.76
CA GLY A 651 23.79 -22.90 4.63
C GLY A 651 25.09 -22.76 3.83
N ARG A 652 25.29 -23.61 2.82
CA ARG A 652 26.48 -23.59 1.98
C ARG A 652 26.50 -22.38 1.06
N SER A 653 25.37 -21.99 0.47
CA SER A 653 25.30 -20.82 -0.41
C SER A 653 25.62 -19.53 0.35
N ILE A 654 25.08 -19.37 1.56
CA ILE A 654 25.40 -18.25 2.46
C ILE A 654 26.89 -18.26 2.83
N SER A 655 27.47 -19.41 3.23
CA SER A 655 28.90 -19.49 3.54
C SER A 655 29.78 -19.06 2.36
N LYS A 656 29.50 -19.55 1.15
CA LYS A 656 30.24 -19.12 -0.06
C LYS A 656 30.12 -17.62 -0.32
N SER A 657 28.95 -17.04 -0.11
CA SER A 657 28.77 -15.59 -0.21
C SER A 657 29.59 -14.84 0.83
N VAL A 658 29.60 -15.29 2.09
CA VAL A 658 30.45 -14.71 3.15
C VAL A 658 31.91 -14.73 2.72
N ASP A 659 32.43 -15.89 2.29
CA ASP A 659 33.83 -16.04 1.88
C ASP A 659 34.17 -15.09 0.72
N ALA A 660 33.34 -15.07 -0.33
CA ALA A 660 33.54 -14.24 -1.52
C ALA A 660 33.54 -12.73 -1.20
N ILE A 661 32.70 -12.28 -0.27
CA ILE A 661 32.64 -10.86 0.11
C ILE A 661 33.82 -10.50 1.01
N VAL A 662 34.15 -11.33 2.00
CA VAL A 662 35.28 -11.09 2.91
C VAL A 662 36.58 -11.01 2.13
N GLU A 663 36.76 -11.87 1.11
CA GLU A 663 37.91 -11.81 0.20
C GLU A 663 38.04 -10.41 -0.45
N LYS A 664 36.94 -9.82 -0.92
CA LYS A 664 36.96 -8.46 -1.51
C LYS A 664 37.39 -7.39 -0.51
N LEU A 665 37.03 -7.53 0.76
CA LEU A 665 37.35 -6.56 1.81
C LEU A 665 38.83 -6.59 2.21
N THR A 666 39.56 -7.69 1.99
CA THR A 666 41.00 -7.80 2.34
C THR A 666 41.87 -6.74 1.65
N THR A 667 41.40 -6.19 0.52
CA THR A 667 42.09 -5.13 -0.22
C THR A 667 41.99 -3.76 0.46
N ASN A 668 41.04 -3.57 1.37
CA ASN A 668 40.82 -2.30 2.06
C ASN A 668 41.54 -2.28 3.42
N LYS A 669 42.70 -1.62 3.46
CA LYS A 669 43.55 -1.52 4.66
C LYS A 669 42.92 -0.75 5.82
N ASN A 670 41.83 -0.03 5.62
CA ASN A 670 41.13 0.69 6.68
C ASN A 670 40.14 -0.19 7.46
N ILE A 671 39.87 -1.41 7.00
CA ILE A 671 38.98 -2.35 7.67
C ILE A 671 39.82 -3.29 8.54
N ASP A 672 39.56 -3.28 9.85
CA ASP A 672 40.15 -4.27 10.75
C ASP A 672 39.26 -5.52 10.80
N LEU A 673 39.58 -6.51 9.95
CA LEU A 673 38.85 -7.78 9.89
C LEU A 673 38.97 -8.62 11.17
N ASN A 674 39.99 -8.39 12.01
CA ASN A 674 40.08 -9.03 13.34
C ASN A 674 39.08 -8.44 14.34
N ARG A 675 38.52 -7.27 14.04
CA ARG A 675 37.46 -6.59 14.79
C ARG A 675 36.15 -6.56 14.00
N MET A 676 35.88 -7.66 13.28
CA MET A 676 34.60 -7.89 12.60
C MET A 676 33.60 -8.59 13.53
N ALA A 677 32.37 -8.09 13.60
CA ALA A 677 31.25 -8.75 14.25
C ALA A 677 30.13 -9.03 13.25
N GLY A 678 29.65 -10.28 13.21
CA GLY A 678 28.46 -10.65 12.47
C GLY A 678 27.20 -10.39 13.29
N VAL A 679 26.21 -9.71 12.70
CA VAL A 679 24.90 -9.48 13.31
C VAL A 679 23.85 -10.21 12.50
N ARG A 680 23.00 -10.98 13.18
CA ARG A 680 21.84 -11.68 12.59
C ARG A 680 20.57 -11.19 13.29
N ALA A 681 19.67 -10.55 12.54
CA ALA A 681 18.34 -10.20 13.05
C ALA A 681 17.43 -11.45 13.07
N PHE A 682 16.73 -11.69 14.18
CA PHE A 682 15.85 -12.84 14.37
C PHE A 682 14.49 -12.63 13.68
N ILE A 683 14.25 -13.30 12.54
CA ILE A 683 12.91 -13.73 12.12
C ILE A 683 13.03 -15.07 11.40
N TRP A 684 13.09 -16.16 12.16
CA TRP A 684 12.59 -17.46 11.70
C TRP A 684 11.70 -17.99 12.81
N ARG A 685 10.40 -17.76 12.71
CA ARG A 685 9.44 -18.68 13.33
C ARG A 685 9.45 -19.91 12.44
N VAL A 686 10.12 -20.97 12.90
CA VAL A 686 9.94 -22.33 12.37
C VAL A 686 8.50 -22.75 12.60
#